data_AF-A0A323TZ64-F1
#
_entry.id   AF-A0A323TZ64-F1
#
_cell.length_a   1.000
_cell.length_b   1.000
_cell.length_c   1.000
_cell.angle_alpha   90.00
_cell.angle_beta   90.00
_cell.angle_gamma   90.00
#
_symmetry.space_group_name_H-M   'P 1'
#
loop_
_entity.id
_entity.type
_entity.pdbx_description
1 polymer ?
#
loop_
_entity_poly.entity_id
_entity_poly.type
_entity_poly.pdbx_seq_one_letter_code
_entity_poly.pdbx_strand_id
1 'polypeptide(L)'
;MKAFKVWEVSAILIGALVACSPGGSKQDPNLFTEANAWQEDIPADAQVVSPEEFQKGIASGELVLSSTASIAAAKQAREAQYQSDKNFLNSIPDKDPNTQALLAEAAGSPHFEGDRPVEGPGGQTVVLFGLGTQLRNAVETYQRAQSVDNALDDYALSYSLLPEDLKPQAPTPDSLKGKSLAEVKAALQQLDSLLGSNPASLRTARLEPGGGIRPQFANPGNGTDNSGPCTPTNLVSSFWFPLKNFISPVKNQGKRGTCWAFTAIGAVESRERVQNNNPVDLSEQFLVNKVKQDWDPSDYTDGYSSGKALETAVNKGQSFPSEGSWTYNGAKSRPSVIDGDPNSYANSCNGYTGTCSDTAHQSRRVCTKVLFLKFCGYAKVNFGGPGVASSKTIQVWKNGEAFKLNLLRQYLSQGYALLASFPLYKGFMNDVKNDGVVSNYAKTKLDDKGKEVDGSYGGHLVLIVGFLSNEEMTRFGRTPNIGGGGYFIVKNSWGCGAGDGGFYYVPADYVSSIFNSLSVLNFDGRRSEAWKREQAAPGGSEAPKIAIKTNPATVQLRIETNLAQFFGVTHPVAKSVNLTVTSNLDGTLYSGSWSTDPNSLFGPELKRTFTTQGTRTLTLLAKYGSSQATGSFVVNVINTPPTLKLQYGGDPHQGEAYPITALISDINESDLNKLCNNTNWSVDAPDTLSATTGCQVSVTFGTTGSRQVRVSTTDSDGASATQTATLNVLPPPPTPRSPITGCTRGIRIGSLIQ
;
A
#
# COMPACT_ATOMS: atom_id res chain seq x y z
N MET A 1 53.69 -55.93 1.09
CA MET A 1 54.65 -55.28 2.00
C MET A 1 55.77 -54.63 1.19
N LYS A 2 55.60 -53.35 0.79
CA LYS A 2 56.63 -52.40 0.30
C LYS A 2 55.90 -51.11 -0.12
N ALA A 3 55.24 -50.45 0.84
CA ALA A 3 54.56 -49.16 0.61
C ALA A 3 54.48 -48.27 1.87
N PHE A 4 55.22 -48.62 2.93
CA PHE A 4 55.08 -47.99 4.26
C PHE A 4 56.31 -47.16 4.71
N LYS A 5 57.27 -46.86 3.82
CA LYS A 5 58.55 -46.25 4.20
C LYS A 5 58.91 -44.91 3.55
N VAL A 6 57.96 -44.27 2.85
CA VAL A 6 58.18 -42.95 2.22
C VAL A 6 57.44 -41.83 2.96
N TRP A 7 56.51 -42.16 3.87
CA TRP A 7 55.66 -41.17 4.56
C TRP A 7 56.33 -40.51 5.77
N GLU A 8 57.29 -41.17 6.42
CA GLU A 8 58.00 -40.59 7.58
C GLU A 8 59.16 -39.66 7.17
N VAL A 9 59.72 -39.81 5.97
CA VAL A 9 60.92 -39.04 5.57
C VAL A 9 60.57 -37.62 5.10
N SER A 10 59.38 -37.40 4.52
CA SER A 10 58.95 -36.06 4.07
C SER A 10 58.48 -35.16 5.21
N ALA A 11 57.82 -35.72 6.25
CA ALA A 11 57.44 -34.97 7.44
C ALA A 11 58.65 -34.56 8.29
N ILE A 12 59.71 -35.39 8.31
CA ILE A 12 60.94 -35.13 9.06
C ILE A 12 61.85 -34.11 8.34
N LEU A 13 61.85 -34.05 7.00
CA LEU A 13 62.67 -33.08 6.26
C LEU A 13 62.19 -31.62 6.40
N ILE A 14 60.87 -31.39 6.52
CA ILE A 14 60.31 -30.05 6.71
C ILE A 14 60.61 -29.52 8.12
N GLY A 15 60.58 -30.38 9.14
CA GLY A 15 60.94 -29.99 10.52
C GLY A 15 62.42 -29.67 10.74
N ALA A 16 63.32 -30.24 9.93
CA ALA A 16 64.77 -30.12 10.12
C ALA A 16 65.43 -28.93 9.39
N LEU A 17 64.86 -28.45 8.27
CA LEU A 17 65.46 -27.37 7.46
C LEU A 17 65.09 -25.95 7.92
N VAL A 18 64.11 -25.79 8.81
CA VAL A 18 63.61 -24.48 9.30
C VAL A 18 64.42 -23.93 10.49
N ALA A 19 65.39 -24.69 11.02
CA ALA A 19 66.12 -24.35 12.24
C ALA A 19 67.27 -23.33 12.08
N CYS A 20 67.56 -22.84 10.86
CA CYS A 20 68.73 -21.99 10.60
C CYS A 20 68.37 -20.67 9.91
N SER A 21 67.66 -19.78 10.60
CA SER A 21 67.63 -18.36 10.25
C SER A 21 67.66 -17.52 11.53
N PRO A 22 68.72 -16.73 11.80
CA PRO A 22 68.85 -15.98 13.04
C PRO A 22 67.93 -14.76 13.01
N GLY A 23 66.77 -14.87 13.65
CA GLY A 23 65.85 -13.75 13.90
C GLY A 23 64.37 -13.98 13.57
N GLY A 24 64.01 -15.08 12.90
CA GLY A 24 62.61 -15.41 12.55
C GLY A 24 61.93 -16.33 13.58
N SER A 25 60.63 -16.12 13.84
CA SER A 25 59.83 -17.06 14.63
C SER A 25 59.84 -18.45 13.97
N LYS A 26 60.00 -19.54 14.74
CA LYS A 26 59.89 -20.91 14.21
C LYS A 26 58.55 -21.08 13.48
N GLN A 27 58.61 -21.51 12.22
CA GLN A 27 57.42 -21.81 11.43
C GLN A 27 56.67 -23.00 12.07
N ASP A 28 55.35 -22.93 12.13
CA ASP A 28 54.50 -23.97 12.71
C ASP A 28 54.43 -25.19 11.78
N PRO A 29 55.03 -26.33 12.18
CA PRO A 29 55.07 -27.54 11.36
C PRO A 29 53.69 -28.17 11.14
N ASN A 30 52.67 -27.82 11.94
CA ASN A 30 51.30 -28.30 11.76
C ASN A 30 50.50 -27.42 10.80
N LEU A 31 50.88 -26.14 10.64
CA LEU A 31 50.24 -25.22 9.71
C LEU A 31 50.74 -25.46 8.28
N PHE A 32 52.05 -25.51 8.08
CA PHE A 32 52.67 -25.61 6.76
C PHE A 32 52.87 -27.05 6.31
N THR A 33 51.76 -27.78 6.15
CA THR A 33 51.73 -29.18 5.69
C THR A 33 51.17 -29.31 4.28
N GLU A 34 51.46 -30.40 3.58
CA GLU A 34 50.86 -30.66 2.26
C GLU A 34 49.32 -30.74 2.30
N ALA A 35 48.74 -31.23 3.40
CA ALA A 35 47.29 -31.30 3.57
C ALA A 35 46.62 -29.91 3.64
N ASN A 36 47.37 -28.91 4.12
CA ASN A 36 46.93 -27.53 4.22
C ASN A 36 47.28 -26.69 2.98
N ALA A 37 47.99 -27.27 2.01
CA ALA A 37 48.47 -26.54 0.86
C ALA A 37 47.34 -26.17 -0.12
N TRP A 38 47.53 -25.02 -0.77
CA TRP A 38 46.81 -24.56 -1.94
C TRP A 38 47.52 -25.09 -3.18
N GLN A 39 46.88 -26.00 -3.91
CA GLN A 39 47.53 -26.71 -5.02
C GLN A 39 47.63 -25.85 -6.30
N GLU A 40 46.62 -25.02 -6.54
CA GLU A 40 46.54 -24.13 -7.70
C GLU A 40 47.48 -22.93 -7.58
N ASP A 41 47.59 -22.10 -8.61
CA ASP A 41 48.34 -20.86 -8.51
C ASP A 41 47.71 -19.90 -7.50
N ILE A 42 48.55 -19.03 -6.92
CA ILE A 42 48.05 -18.00 -6.01
C ILE A 42 47.11 -17.10 -6.81
N PRO A 43 45.84 -16.97 -6.40
CA PRO A 43 44.89 -16.14 -7.14
C PRO A 43 45.32 -14.68 -7.24
N ALA A 44 44.97 -14.02 -8.36
CA ALA A 44 45.47 -12.67 -8.67
C ALA A 44 44.98 -11.57 -7.71
N ASP A 45 43.84 -11.78 -7.04
CA ASP A 45 43.25 -10.93 -6.01
C ASP A 45 43.81 -11.21 -4.59
N ALA A 46 44.71 -12.19 -4.44
CA ALA A 46 45.28 -12.54 -3.14
C ALA A 46 46.39 -11.57 -2.73
N GLN A 47 46.34 -11.10 -1.48
CA GLN A 47 47.47 -10.41 -0.86
C GLN A 47 48.52 -11.43 -0.42
N VAL A 48 49.74 -11.33 -0.98
CA VAL A 48 50.86 -12.18 -0.56
C VAL A 48 51.60 -11.55 0.61
N VAL A 49 51.76 -12.31 1.69
CA VAL A 49 52.45 -11.89 2.94
C VAL A 49 53.56 -12.86 3.33
N SER A 50 54.41 -12.48 4.28
CA SER A 50 55.46 -13.38 4.81
C SER A 50 54.85 -14.60 5.54
N PRO A 51 55.56 -15.73 5.63
CA PRO A 51 55.10 -16.90 6.39
C PRO A 51 54.82 -16.57 7.86
N GLU A 52 55.63 -15.71 8.47
CA GLU A 52 55.47 -15.27 9.86
C GLU A 52 54.18 -14.47 10.06
N GLU A 53 53.87 -13.54 9.16
CA GLU A 53 52.62 -12.77 9.17
C GLU A 53 51.39 -13.67 8.95
N PHE A 54 51.48 -14.60 8.00
CA PHE A 54 50.39 -15.55 7.72
C PHE A 54 50.09 -16.43 8.94
N GLN A 55 51.14 -17.03 9.52
CA GLN A 55 51.01 -17.86 10.72
C GLN A 55 50.44 -17.06 11.90
N LYS A 56 50.89 -15.82 12.10
CA LYS A 56 50.35 -14.94 13.13
C LYS A 56 48.86 -14.68 12.91
N GLY A 57 48.44 -14.44 11.67
CA GLY A 57 47.04 -14.24 11.31
C GLY A 57 46.16 -15.47 11.55
N ILE A 58 46.67 -16.67 11.25
CA ILE A 58 45.96 -17.93 11.56
C ILE A 58 45.87 -18.14 13.08
N ALA A 59 46.99 -17.96 13.80
CA ALA A 59 47.05 -18.17 15.25
C ALA A 59 46.19 -17.17 16.04
N SER A 60 46.04 -15.93 15.54
CA SER A 60 45.16 -14.91 16.15
C SER A 60 43.68 -15.11 15.81
N GLY A 61 43.35 -15.98 14.85
CA GLY A 61 42.00 -16.14 14.31
C GLY A 61 41.58 -15.00 13.37
N GLU A 62 42.51 -14.11 12.98
CA GLU A 62 42.26 -13.08 11.96
C GLU A 62 42.09 -13.71 10.57
N LEU A 63 42.81 -14.80 10.30
CA LEU A 63 42.70 -15.58 9.08
C LEU A 63 42.07 -16.95 9.36
N VAL A 64 41.18 -17.37 8.46
CA VAL A 64 40.68 -18.75 8.41
C VAL A 64 41.39 -19.46 7.27
N LEU A 65 42.11 -20.54 7.58
CA LEU A 65 42.82 -21.34 6.60
C LEU A 65 41.86 -21.92 5.56
N SER A 66 42.24 -21.88 4.29
CA SER A 66 41.52 -22.54 3.21
C SER A 66 42.50 -23.32 2.35
N SER A 67 42.28 -24.63 2.24
CA SER A 67 43.11 -25.52 1.41
C SER A 67 42.30 -26.10 0.25
N THR A 68 42.99 -26.68 -0.73
CA THR A 68 42.32 -27.41 -1.81
C THR A 68 41.46 -28.56 -1.25
N ALA A 69 41.92 -29.20 -0.18
CA ALA A 69 41.17 -30.25 0.51
C ALA A 69 39.92 -29.72 1.22
N SER A 70 39.97 -28.58 1.90
CA SER A 70 38.80 -28.02 2.58
C SER A 70 37.72 -27.60 1.59
N ILE A 71 38.10 -27.04 0.43
CA ILE A 71 37.17 -26.69 -0.65
C ILE A 71 36.51 -27.94 -1.23
N ALA A 72 37.27 -29.01 -1.48
CA ALA A 72 36.75 -30.27 -1.99
C ALA A 72 35.75 -30.91 -1.00
N ALA A 73 36.09 -30.93 0.29
CA ALA A 73 35.21 -31.46 1.34
C ALA A 73 33.87 -30.71 1.42
N ALA A 74 33.91 -29.37 1.33
CA ALA A 74 32.70 -28.56 1.35
C ALA A 74 31.84 -28.71 0.09
N LYS A 75 32.45 -28.87 -1.11
CA LYS A 75 31.72 -29.27 -2.33
C LYS A 75 31.00 -30.61 -2.14
N GLN A 76 31.67 -31.60 -1.56
CA GLN A 76 31.07 -32.91 -1.26
C GLN A 76 29.92 -32.82 -0.26
N ALA A 77 30.08 -32.02 0.81
CA ALA A 77 29.02 -31.79 1.78
C ALA A 77 27.78 -31.15 1.15
N ARG A 78 27.97 -30.19 0.25
CA ARG A 78 26.88 -29.55 -0.50
C ARG A 78 26.16 -30.53 -1.42
N GLU A 79 26.90 -31.36 -2.14
CA GLU A 79 26.31 -32.41 -2.98
C GLU A 79 25.49 -33.40 -2.12
N ALA A 80 26.01 -33.82 -0.97
CA ALA A 80 25.28 -34.68 -0.05
C ALA A 80 23.99 -34.02 0.46
N GLN A 81 24.04 -32.72 0.78
CA GLN A 81 22.86 -31.95 1.19
C GLN A 81 21.82 -31.87 0.07
N TYR A 82 22.25 -31.63 -1.18
CA TYR A 82 21.36 -31.61 -2.34
C TYR A 82 20.60 -32.92 -2.52
N GLN A 83 21.30 -34.06 -2.43
CA GLN A 83 20.66 -35.37 -2.50
C GLN A 83 19.71 -35.60 -1.31
N SER A 84 20.12 -35.20 -0.10
CA SER A 84 19.26 -35.27 1.09
C SER A 84 17.98 -34.46 0.91
N ASP A 85 18.06 -33.25 0.38
CA ASP A 85 16.90 -32.37 0.15
C ASP A 85 15.96 -32.95 -0.91
N LYS A 86 16.50 -33.49 -2.02
CA LYS A 86 15.71 -34.21 -3.02
C LYS A 86 14.99 -35.41 -2.42
N ASN A 87 15.69 -36.23 -1.64
CA ASN A 87 15.12 -37.42 -1.02
C ASN A 87 14.03 -37.05 -0.01
N PHE A 88 14.28 -36.04 0.82
CA PHE A 88 13.29 -35.53 1.77
C PHE A 88 12.04 -35.05 1.04
N LEU A 89 12.19 -34.17 0.04
CA LEU A 89 11.06 -33.63 -0.69
C LEU A 89 10.28 -34.73 -1.42
N ASN A 90 10.96 -35.72 -2.01
CA ASN A 90 10.30 -36.88 -2.63
C ASN A 90 9.48 -37.72 -1.62
N SER A 91 9.92 -37.78 -0.36
CA SER A 91 9.24 -38.55 0.69
C SER A 91 7.93 -37.93 1.19
N ILE A 92 7.68 -36.66 0.89
CA ILE A 92 6.44 -35.98 1.29
C ILE A 92 5.25 -36.60 0.54
N PRO A 93 4.20 -37.09 1.22
CA PRO A 93 3.07 -37.74 0.56
C PRO A 93 2.24 -36.73 -0.29
N ASP A 94 1.73 -35.68 0.34
CA ASP A 94 0.88 -34.66 -0.29
C ASP A 94 1.69 -33.40 -0.62
N LYS A 95 2.46 -33.46 -1.70
CA LYS A 95 3.30 -32.34 -2.16
C LYS A 95 2.44 -31.25 -2.76
N ASP A 96 2.71 -29.99 -2.41
CA ASP A 96 2.09 -28.85 -3.07
C ASP A 96 2.54 -28.74 -4.55
N PRO A 97 1.77 -28.08 -5.42
CA PRO A 97 2.06 -27.97 -6.85
C PRO A 97 3.46 -27.42 -7.17
N ASN A 98 3.96 -26.48 -6.37
CA ASN A 98 5.29 -25.90 -6.62
C ASN A 98 6.41 -26.90 -6.26
N THR A 99 6.27 -27.62 -5.15
CA THR A 99 7.21 -28.70 -4.79
C THR A 99 7.22 -29.80 -5.84
N GLN A 100 6.06 -30.17 -6.40
CA GLN A 100 5.98 -31.15 -7.49
C GLN A 100 6.72 -30.67 -8.75
N ALA A 101 6.49 -29.43 -9.17
CA ALA A 101 7.15 -28.85 -10.34
C ALA A 101 8.68 -28.77 -10.14
N LEU A 102 9.13 -28.37 -8.95
CA LEU A 102 10.55 -28.30 -8.61
C LEU A 102 11.22 -29.68 -8.64
N LEU A 103 10.56 -30.71 -8.12
CA LEU A 103 11.08 -32.09 -8.19
C LEU A 103 11.12 -32.65 -9.61
N ALA A 104 10.12 -32.32 -10.43
CA ALA A 104 10.11 -32.69 -11.85
C ALA A 104 11.30 -32.07 -12.60
N GLU A 105 11.62 -30.80 -12.31
CA GLU A 105 12.82 -30.15 -12.84
C GLU A 105 14.11 -30.81 -12.32
N ALA A 106 14.18 -31.07 -11.02
CA ALA A 106 15.34 -31.70 -10.37
C ALA A 106 15.57 -33.16 -10.75
N ALA A 107 14.58 -33.85 -11.32
CA ALA A 107 14.73 -35.21 -11.82
C ALA A 107 15.75 -35.29 -12.97
N GLY A 108 15.86 -34.24 -13.78
CA GLY A 108 16.85 -34.13 -14.86
C GLY A 108 18.26 -33.76 -14.39
N SER A 109 18.43 -33.45 -13.09
CA SER A 109 19.67 -32.89 -12.55
C SER A 109 20.25 -33.79 -11.45
N PRO A 110 21.18 -34.71 -11.79
CA PRO A 110 21.73 -35.67 -10.83
C PRO A 110 22.70 -35.04 -9.82
N HIS A 111 23.20 -33.83 -10.08
CA HIS A 111 24.18 -33.13 -9.24
C HIS A 111 23.66 -31.75 -8.83
N PHE A 112 24.30 -31.15 -7.82
CA PHE A 112 24.00 -29.80 -7.39
C PHE A 112 24.10 -28.80 -8.56
N GLU A 113 23.05 -28.02 -8.76
CA GLU A 113 23.05 -26.87 -9.67
C GLU A 113 23.06 -25.55 -8.89
N GLY A 114 24.11 -24.77 -9.13
CA GLY A 114 24.26 -23.42 -8.59
C GLY A 114 23.39 -22.38 -9.29
N ASP A 115 23.64 -21.12 -8.94
CA ASP A 115 22.84 -19.98 -9.38
C ASP A 115 22.81 -19.83 -10.92
N ARG A 116 21.72 -19.24 -11.43
CA ARG A 116 21.40 -19.20 -12.87
C ARG A 116 21.43 -17.76 -13.37
N PRO A 117 22.28 -17.42 -14.36
CA PRO A 117 22.25 -16.11 -14.98
C PRO A 117 21.10 -16.05 -15.99
N VAL A 118 20.33 -14.97 -15.96
CA VAL A 118 19.22 -14.74 -16.88
C VAL A 118 19.23 -13.30 -17.38
N GLU A 119 18.72 -13.09 -18.58
CA GLU A 119 18.49 -11.75 -19.09
C GLU A 119 17.26 -11.15 -18.40
N GLY A 120 17.50 -10.12 -17.59
CA GLY A 120 16.48 -9.37 -16.88
C GLY A 120 15.92 -8.19 -17.69
N PRO A 121 14.95 -7.46 -17.13
CA PRO A 121 14.37 -6.28 -17.76
C PRO A 121 15.44 -5.26 -18.19
N GLY A 122 15.31 -4.71 -19.39
CA GLY A 122 16.27 -3.73 -19.93
C GLY A 122 17.61 -4.32 -20.38
N GLY A 123 17.69 -5.64 -20.59
CA GLY A 123 18.89 -6.33 -21.12
C GLY A 123 20.00 -6.54 -20.09
N GLN A 124 19.74 -6.28 -18.80
CA GLN A 124 20.72 -6.49 -17.75
C GLN A 124 20.74 -7.96 -17.32
N THR A 125 21.92 -8.54 -17.14
CA THR A 125 22.03 -9.88 -16.54
C THR A 125 21.69 -9.81 -15.05
N VAL A 126 20.72 -10.63 -14.63
CA VAL A 126 20.36 -10.88 -13.24
C VAL A 126 20.68 -12.34 -12.91
N VAL A 127 21.04 -12.63 -11.66
CA VAL A 127 21.32 -14.01 -11.23
C VAL A 127 20.26 -14.48 -10.23
N LEU A 128 19.67 -15.62 -10.55
CA LEU A 128 18.59 -16.27 -9.80
C LEU A 128 19.08 -17.53 -9.10
N PHE A 129 18.29 -18.06 -8.17
CA PHE A 129 18.63 -19.31 -7.51
C PHE A 129 18.58 -20.51 -8.46
N GLY A 130 19.60 -21.35 -8.37
CA GLY A 130 19.64 -22.68 -8.96
C GLY A 130 18.74 -23.69 -8.24
N LEU A 131 18.74 -24.93 -8.72
CA LEU A 131 17.98 -26.01 -8.07
C LEU A 131 18.47 -26.29 -6.66
N GLY A 132 19.78 -26.18 -6.41
CA GLY A 132 20.34 -26.44 -5.08
C GLY A 132 19.69 -25.59 -3.99
N THR A 133 19.72 -24.27 -4.18
CA THR A 133 19.10 -23.30 -3.26
C THR A 133 17.58 -23.42 -3.24
N GLN A 134 16.93 -23.67 -4.39
CA GLN A 134 15.48 -23.83 -4.45
C GLN A 134 14.98 -25.05 -3.65
N LEU A 135 15.62 -26.21 -3.80
CA LEU A 135 15.26 -27.42 -3.05
C LEU A 135 15.49 -27.21 -1.56
N ARG A 136 16.62 -26.61 -1.16
CA ARG A 136 16.88 -26.30 0.23
C ARG A 136 15.82 -25.39 0.83
N ASN A 137 15.44 -24.33 0.13
CA ASN A 137 14.38 -23.42 0.56
C ASN A 137 13.01 -24.11 0.64
N ALA A 138 12.72 -25.06 -0.26
CA ALA A 138 11.49 -25.83 -0.22
C ALA A 138 11.43 -26.79 0.99
N VAL A 139 12.54 -27.43 1.36
CA VAL A 139 12.65 -28.25 2.59
C VAL A 139 12.36 -27.39 3.81
N GLU A 140 13.02 -26.23 3.93
CA GLU A 140 12.84 -25.32 5.07
C GLU A 140 11.39 -24.81 5.15
N THR A 141 10.82 -24.44 4.00
CA THR A 141 9.42 -24.00 3.90
C THR A 141 8.43 -25.08 4.36
N TYR A 142 8.66 -26.33 3.93
CA TYR A 142 7.82 -27.46 4.35
C TYR A 142 7.94 -27.71 5.86
N GLN A 143 9.16 -27.78 6.39
CA GLN A 143 9.40 -28.02 7.81
C GLN A 143 8.74 -26.95 8.70
N ARG A 144 8.85 -25.67 8.32
CA ARG A 144 8.15 -24.58 9.02
C ARG A 144 6.64 -24.69 8.96
N ALA A 145 6.08 -25.07 7.80
CA ALA A 145 4.64 -25.26 7.65
C ALA A 145 4.09 -26.40 8.52
N GLN A 146 4.94 -27.37 8.90
CA GLN A 146 4.60 -28.48 9.81
C GLN A 146 4.89 -28.17 11.29
N SER A 147 5.47 -27.01 11.60
CA SER A 147 5.79 -26.64 12.98
C SER A 147 4.58 -26.02 13.68
N VAL A 148 4.13 -26.65 14.78
CA VAL A 148 3.10 -26.09 15.67
C VAL A 148 3.58 -24.80 16.30
N ASP A 149 4.85 -24.69 16.68
CA ASP A 149 5.40 -23.48 17.28
C ASP A 149 5.34 -22.28 16.31
N ASN A 150 5.68 -22.49 15.04
CA ASN A 150 5.54 -21.45 14.02
C ASN A 150 4.08 -21.03 13.84
N ALA A 151 3.14 -21.98 13.84
CA ALA A 151 1.72 -21.69 13.71
C ALA A 151 1.16 -20.94 14.95
N LEU A 152 1.64 -21.26 16.15
CA LEU A 152 1.30 -20.56 17.38
C LEU A 152 1.86 -19.13 17.38
N ASP A 153 3.09 -18.93 16.90
CA ASP A 153 3.68 -17.60 16.74
C ASP A 153 2.89 -16.76 15.72
N ASP A 154 2.50 -17.33 14.57
CA ASP A 154 1.62 -16.69 13.57
C ASP A 154 0.27 -16.30 14.18
N TYR A 155 -0.34 -17.23 14.94
CA TYR A 155 -1.60 -16.95 15.62
C TYR A 155 -1.47 -15.85 16.66
N ALA A 156 -0.45 -15.91 17.51
CA ALA A 156 -0.22 -14.92 18.55
C ALA A 156 0.00 -13.52 17.96
N LEU A 157 0.80 -13.43 16.89
CA LEU A 157 0.99 -12.19 16.16
C LEU A 157 -0.33 -11.71 15.53
N SER A 158 -1.01 -12.55 14.76
CA SER A 158 -2.31 -12.26 14.14
C SER A 158 -3.33 -11.73 15.15
N TYR A 159 -3.47 -12.41 16.30
CA TYR A 159 -4.38 -12.04 17.37
C TYR A 159 -4.00 -10.69 18.01
N SER A 160 -2.70 -10.43 18.21
CA SER A 160 -2.23 -9.16 18.78
C SER A 160 -2.58 -7.96 17.90
N LEU A 161 -2.62 -8.17 16.59
CA LEU A 161 -2.92 -7.16 15.57
C LEU A 161 -4.40 -7.04 15.24
N LEU A 162 -5.24 -7.92 15.79
CA LEU A 162 -6.68 -7.92 15.55
C LEU A 162 -7.32 -6.65 16.15
N PRO A 163 -8.30 -6.02 15.46
CA PRO A 163 -9.08 -4.94 16.06
C PRO A 163 -9.68 -5.32 17.42
N GLU A 164 -9.69 -4.38 18.37
CA GLU A 164 -10.13 -4.63 19.76
C GLU A 164 -11.59 -5.12 19.86
N ASP A 165 -12.45 -4.69 18.94
CA ASP A 165 -13.85 -5.13 18.83
C ASP A 165 -13.99 -6.58 18.34
N LEU A 166 -12.98 -7.11 17.66
CA LEU A 166 -12.97 -8.48 17.13
C LEU A 166 -12.26 -9.47 18.07
N LYS A 167 -11.36 -9.02 18.95
CA LYS A 167 -10.64 -9.89 19.91
C LYS A 167 -11.53 -10.79 20.77
N PRO A 168 -12.70 -10.34 21.28
CA PRO A 168 -13.59 -11.21 22.06
C PRO A 168 -14.21 -12.37 21.25
N GLN A 169 -14.17 -12.31 19.92
CA GLN A 169 -14.78 -13.32 19.04
C GLN A 169 -13.79 -14.41 18.62
N ALA A 170 -12.54 -14.34 19.08
CA ALA A 170 -11.47 -15.27 18.73
C ALA A 170 -10.89 -15.97 19.98
N PRO A 171 -10.41 -17.22 19.86
CA PRO A 171 -9.63 -17.86 20.92
C PRO A 171 -8.43 -17.02 21.37
N THR A 172 -8.09 -17.06 22.66
CA THR A 172 -6.86 -16.40 23.11
C THR A 172 -5.63 -17.24 22.72
N PRO A 173 -4.45 -16.64 22.48
CA PRO A 173 -3.24 -17.40 22.18
C PRO A 173 -2.91 -18.46 23.24
N ASP A 174 -3.14 -18.16 24.52
CA ASP A 174 -2.94 -19.11 25.62
C ASP A 174 -3.87 -20.33 25.55
N SER A 175 -5.10 -20.16 25.05
CA SER A 175 -6.06 -21.27 24.89
C SER A 175 -5.67 -22.25 23.79
N LEU A 176 -4.77 -21.86 22.89
CA LEU A 176 -4.26 -22.70 21.81
C LEU A 176 -2.96 -23.44 22.17
N LYS A 177 -2.36 -23.18 23.33
CA LYS A 177 -1.17 -23.94 23.78
C LYS A 177 -1.51 -25.42 23.93
N GLY A 178 -0.66 -26.28 23.36
CA GLY A 178 -0.85 -27.73 23.36
C GLY A 178 -1.89 -28.24 22.36
N LYS A 179 -2.49 -27.37 21.54
CA LYS A 179 -3.38 -27.78 20.44
C LYS A 179 -2.60 -28.35 19.26
N SER A 180 -3.28 -29.16 18.46
CA SER A 180 -2.70 -29.71 17.23
C SER A 180 -2.49 -28.62 16.17
N LEU A 181 -1.57 -28.87 15.22
CA LEU A 181 -1.32 -27.95 14.10
C LEU A 181 -2.61 -27.61 13.33
N ALA A 182 -3.48 -28.61 13.13
CA ALA A 182 -4.75 -28.43 12.43
C ALA A 182 -5.71 -27.50 13.18
N GLU A 183 -5.81 -27.64 14.51
CA GLU A 183 -6.63 -26.75 15.35
C GLU A 183 -6.10 -25.30 15.31
N VAL A 184 -4.77 -25.10 15.37
CA VAL A 184 -4.17 -23.75 15.30
C VAL A 184 -4.40 -23.13 13.92
N LYS A 185 -4.21 -23.89 12.83
CA LYS A 185 -4.50 -23.41 11.46
C LYS A 185 -5.97 -23.10 11.23
N ALA A 186 -6.89 -23.86 11.84
CA ALA A 186 -8.32 -23.55 11.82
C ALA A 186 -8.62 -22.23 12.56
N ALA A 187 -7.98 -21.99 13.69
CA ALA A 187 -8.10 -20.74 14.42
C ALA A 187 -7.55 -19.54 13.61
N LEU A 188 -6.43 -19.70 12.89
CA LEU A 188 -5.94 -18.69 11.93
C LEU A 188 -6.97 -18.41 10.82
N GLN A 189 -7.64 -19.44 10.29
CA GLN A 189 -8.69 -19.26 9.30
C GLN A 189 -9.91 -18.50 9.85
N GLN A 190 -10.23 -18.70 11.13
CA GLN A 190 -11.25 -17.93 11.83
C GLN A 190 -10.87 -16.45 11.92
N LEU A 191 -9.62 -16.12 12.27
CA LEU A 191 -9.15 -14.72 12.31
C LEU A 191 -9.27 -14.03 10.95
N ASP A 192 -8.87 -14.72 9.88
CA ASP A 192 -8.99 -14.22 8.51
C ASP A 192 -10.46 -13.92 8.12
N SER A 193 -11.38 -14.79 8.55
CA SER A 193 -12.82 -14.63 8.30
C SER A 193 -13.42 -13.48 9.11
N LEU A 194 -13.01 -13.32 10.38
CA LEU A 194 -13.43 -12.19 11.23
C LEU A 194 -12.98 -10.85 10.63
N LEU A 195 -11.73 -10.74 10.19
CA LEU A 195 -11.23 -9.55 9.50
C LEU A 195 -12.00 -9.28 8.20
N GLY A 196 -12.34 -10.31 7.44
CA GLY A 196 -13.17 -10.20 6.23
C GLY A 196 -14.57 -9.65 6.50
N SER A 197 -15.14 -9.90 7.68
CA SER A 197 -16.44 -9.35 8.09
C SER A 197 -16.42 -7.86 8.42
N ASN A 198 -15.24 -7.29 8.71
CA ASN A 198 -15.03 -5.86 8.97
C ASN A 198 -14.02 -5.24 7.96
N PRO A 199 -14.37 -5.15 6.67
CA PRO A 199 -13.45 -4.73 5.62
C PRO A 199 -12.96 -3.28 5.79
N ALA A 200 -13.68 -2.45 6.55
CA ALA A 200 -13.28 -1.07 6.83
C ALA A 200 -11.93 -0.99 7.56
N SER A 201 -11.64 -1.94 8.46
CA SER A 201 -10.36 -2.03 9.19
C SER A 201 -9.17 -2.34 8.28
N LEU A 202 -9.41 -2.93 7.10
CA LEU A 202 -8.41 -3.31 6.11
C LEU A 202 -8.31 -2.34 4.92
N ARG A 203 -9.07 -1.24 4.93
CA ARG A 203 -9.00 -0.18 3.91
C ARG A 203 -7.93 0.82 4.28
N THR A 204 -6.70 0.52 3.89
CA THR A 204 -5.52 1.32 4.23
C THR A 204 -4.84 1.96 3.03
N ALA A 205 -5.37 1.84 1.82
CA ALA A 205 -4.84 2.53 0.66
C ALA A 205 -5.70 3.74 0.26
N ARG A 206 -5.07 4.82 -0.21
CA ARG A 206 -5.75 6.06 -0.64
C ARG A 206 -5.06 6.67 -1.85
N LEU A 207 -5.81 7.34 -2.72
CA LEU A 207 -5.21 8.15 -3.80
C LEU A 207 -4.52 9.40 -3.23
N GLU A 208 -3.34 9.71 -3.77
CA GLU A 208 -2.61 10.96 -3.51
C GLU A 208 -2.68 11.87 -4.77
N PRO A 209 -3.70 12.74 -4.90
CA PRO A 209 -3.82 13.63 -6.04
C PRO A 209 -2.71 14.70 -5.98
N GLY A 210 -1.71 14.58 -6.86
CA GLY A 210 -0.61 15.55 -6.97
C GLY A 210 0.81 14.96 -7.04
N GLY A 211 0.97 13.64 -7.09
CA GLY A 211 2.30 13.00 -7.22
C GLY A 211 3.26 13.38 -6.07
N GLY A 212 2.70 13.63 -4.89
CA GLY A 212 3.27 14.51 -3.89
C GLY A 212 3.43 13.93 -2.50
N ILE A 213 3.84 12.67 -2.37
CA ILE A 213 4.81 12.25 -1.35
C ILE A 213 5.78 11.31 -2.03
N ARG A 214 7.00 11.82 -2.24
CA ARG A 214 8.16 10.96 -2.48
C ARG A 214 8.29 10.09 -1.23
N PRO A 215 8.53 8.76 -1.35
CA PRO A 215 8.98 7.97 -0.21
C PRO A 215 10.01 8.80 0.57
N GLN A 216 10.01 8.76 1.90
CA GLN A 216 11.15 9.31 2.64
C GLN A 216 12.40 8.51 2.26
N PHE A 217 12.97 8.88 1.12
CA PHE A 217 14.21 8.36 0.61
C PHE A 217 15.22 8.73 1.68
N ALA A 218 15.83 7.71 2.29
CA ALA A 218 17.21 7.91 2.67
C ALA A 218 17.92 8.36 1.39
N ASN A 219 18.83 9.33 1.51
CA ASN A 219 19.80 9.54 0.44
C ASN A 219 20.35 8.15 0.06
N PRO A 220 20.50 7.84 -1.24
CA PRO A 220 21.09 6.58 -1.66
C PRO A 220 22.36 6.34 -0.84
N GLY A 221 22.54 5.09 -0.41
CA GLY A 221 23.70 4.68 0.37
C GLY A 221 25.01 5.07 -0.29
N ASN A 222 26.07 5.14 0.50
CA ASN A 222 27.43 5.19 -0.05
C ASN A 222 27.70 3.87 -0.79
N GLY A 223 27.86 3.87 -2.12
CA GLY A 223 28.24 2.63 -2.85
C GLY A 223 27.70 2.52 -4.28
N THR A 224 27.33 1.31 -4.72
CA THR A 224 26.77 1.07 -6.07
C THR A 224 25.33 1.56 -6.24
N ASP A 225 24.68 1.99 -5.16
CA ASP A 225 23.32 2.52 -5.14
C ASP A 225 23.25 4.04 -5.43
N ASN A 226 24.35 4.65 -5.88
CA ASN A 226 24.52 6.08 -6.19
C ASN A 226 23.65 6.62 -7.33
N SER A 227 22.83 5.82 -8.01
CA SER A 227 22.02 6.22 -9.18
C SER A 227 20.85 7.15 -8.87
N GLY A 228 20.76 7.66 -7.64
CA GLY A 228 19.62 8.46 -7.16
C GLY A 228 18.42 7.58 -6.77
N PRO A 229 17.44 8.16 -6.06
CA PRO A 229 16.24 7.44 -5.67
C PRO A 229 15.42 7.02 -6.89
N CYS A 230 15.01 5.75 -6.95
CA CYS A 230 14.11 5.27 -7.99
C CYS A 230 12.79 6.05 -7.96
N THR A 231 12.32 6.46 -9.14
CA THR A 231 11.11 7.29 -9.28
C THR A 231 10.01 6.45 -9.95
N PRO A 232 9.18 5.72 -9.18
CA PRO A 232 8.01 5.05 -9.74
C PRO A 232 7.01 6.08 -10.29
N THR A 233 6.25 5.68 -11.30
CA THR A 233 5.33 6.54 -12.06
C THR A 233 3.89 6.04 -12.03
N ASN A 234 3.64 4.79 -11.61
CA ASN A 234 2.32 4.18 -11.60
C ASN A 234 1.69 4.07 -10.19
N LEU A 235 1.55 2.87 -9.60
CA LEU A 235 0.72 2.72 -8.38
C LEU A 235 1.43 3.25 -7.13
N VAL A 236 2.73 2.99 -6.94
CA VAL A 236 3.48 3.55 -5.80
C VAL A 236 3.48 5.08 -5.83
N SER A 237 3.50 5.70 -7.01
CA SER A 237 3.43 7.17 -7.13
C SER A 237 2.04 7.72 -6.85
N SER A 238 0.99 6.97 -7.20
CA SER A 238 -0.40 7.43 -7.17
C SER A 238 -1.12 7.12 -5.85
N PHE A 239 -0.64 6.14 -5.08
CA PHE A 239 -1.30 5.64 -3.90
C PHE A 239 -0.44 5.79 -2.64
N TRP A 240 -1.09 6.18 -1.55
CA TRP A 240 -0.61 5.99 -0.20
C TRP A 240 -0.90 4.56 0.28
N PHE A 241 0.02 3.97 1.02
CA PHE A 241 -0.15 2.73 1.77
C PHE A 241 0.72 2.77 3.04
N PRO A 242 0.38 2.02 4.11
CA PRO A 242 0.96 2.22 5.45
C PRO A 242 2.48 2.21 5.52
N LEU A 243 3.13 1.33 4.76
CA LEU A 243 4.58 1.16 4.74
C LEU A 243 5.31 2.10 3.75
N LYS A 244 4.63 2.93 2.95
CA LYS A 244 5.23 3.72 1.87
C LYS A 244 6.41 4.60 2.33
N ASN A 245 6.30 5.20 3.52
CA ASN A 245 7.34 6.03 4.12
C ASN A 245 8.28 5.26 5.08
N PHE A 246 8.06 3.96 5.24
CA PHE A 246 8.78 3.09 6.18
C PHE A 246 9.51 1.95 5.45
N ILE A 247 9.88 2.17 4.19
CA ILE A 247 10.72 1.26 3.40
C ILE A 247 11.98 2.00 2.95
N SER A 248 13.08 1.26 2.78
CA SER A 248 14.29 1.77 2.15
C SER A 248 14.13 1.88 0.62
N PRO A 249 14.99 2.64 -0.07
CA PRO A 249 15.02 2.69 -1.54
C PRO A 249 15.24 1.32 -2.19
N VAL A 250 14.81 1.15 -3.45
CA VAL A 250 15.18 -0.03 -4.26
C VAL A 250 16.68 0.01 -4.54
N LYS A 251 17.36 -1.11 -4.30
CA LYS A 251 18.78 -1.34 -4.55
C LYS A 251 18.98 -2.33 -5.72
N ASN A 252 20.24 -2.63 -6.08
CA ASN A 252 20.54 -3.52 -7.20
C ASN A 252 21.53 -4.65 -6.84
N GLN A 253 21.06 -5.90 -6.87
CA GLN A 253 21.86 -7.10 -6.58
C GLN A 253 22.94 -7.39 -7.65
N GLY A 254 22.79 -6.85 -8.87
CA GLY A 254 23.71 -7.07 -9.98
C GLY A 254 23.77 -8.53 -10.44
N LYS A 255 24.98 -9.00 -10.79
CA LYS A 255 25.24 -10.34 -11.31
C LYS A 255 25.51 -11.37 -10.20
N ARG A 256 24.73 -11.29 -9.12
CA ARG A 256 24.87 -12.18 -7.96
C ARG A 256 23.52 -12.69 -7.47
N GLY A 257 23.49 -13.96 -7.07
CA GLY A 257 22.30 -14.65 -6.56
C GLY A 257 21.93 -14.25 -5.13
N THR A 258 21.95 -12.96 -4.80
CA THR A 258 21.90 -12.44 -3.42
C THR A 258 20.57 -11.77 -3.06
N CYS A 259 19.51 -11.95 -3.85
CA CYS A 259 18.19 -11.35 -3.57
C CYS A 259 17.63 -11.68 -2.18
N TRP A 260 18.05 -12.81 -1.59
CA TRP A 260 17.74 -13.16 -0.21
C TRP A 260 18.31 -12.15 0.80
N ALA A 261 19.51 -11.62 0.57
CA ALA A 261 20.15 -10.65 1.45
C ALA A 261 19.44 -9.29 1.36
N PHE A 262 19.10 -8.84 0.14
CA PHE A 262 18.31 -7.63 -0.08
C PHE A 262 16.91 -7.72 0.54
N THR A 263 16.26 -8.88 0.42
CA THR A 263 14.94 -9.10 1.04
C THR A 263 15.03 -9.10 2.57
N ALA A 264 16.06 -9.75 3.13
CA ALA A 264 16.29 -9.80 4.58
C ALA A 264 16.61 -8.41 5.15
N ILE A 265 17.58 -7.71 4.55
CA ILE A 265 17.99 -6.36 4.97
C ILE A 265 16.84 -5.37 4.79
N GLY A 266 16.16 -5.38 3.64
CA GLY A 266 15.02 -4.49 3.40
C GLY A 266 13.89 -4.67 4.43
N ALA A 267 13.64 -5.89 4.90
CA ALA A 267 12.68 -6.15 5.97
C ALA A 267 13.16 -5.56 7.32
N VAL A 268 14.44 -5.71 7.66
CA VAL A 268 15.03 -5.17 8.90
C VAL A 268 15.04 -3.63 8.88
N GLU A 269 15.40 -3.02 7.76
CA GLU A 269 15.34 -1.57 7.58
C GLU A 269 13.91 -1.04 7.70
N SER A 270 12.93 -1.78 7.17
CA SER A 270 11.52 -1.41 7.32
C SER A 270 11.06 -1.46 8.77
N ARG A 271 11.41 -2.54 9.49
CA ARG A 271 11.17 -2.67 10.94
C ARG A 271 11.75 -1.48 11.73
N GLU A 272 13.01 -1.09 11.46
CA GLU A 272 13.66 0.03 12.15
C GLU A 272 12.94 1.36 11.94
N ARG A 273 12.43 1.61 10.74
CA ARG A 273 11.63 2.80 10.44
C ARG A 273 10.30 2.77 11.20
N VAL A 274 9.63 1.61 11.21
CA VAL A 274 8.33 1.42 11.90
C VAL A 274 8.49 1.59 13.42
N GLN A 275 9.41 0.86 14.04
CA GLN A 275 9.54 0.82 15.51
C GLN A 275 10.27 2.04 16.07
N ASN A 276 11.33 2.49 15.41
CA ASN A 276 12.31 3.40 16.02
C ASN A 276 12.41 4.76 15.29
N ASN A 277 11.67 4.98 14.20
CA ASN A 277 11.84 6.14 13.31
C ASN A 277 13.31 6.31 12.87
N ASN A 278 13.98 5.18 12.60
CA ASN A 278 15.39 5.14 12.28
C ASN A 278 15.58 4.70 10.82
N PRO A 279 15.80 5.63 9.87
CA PRO A 279 15.97 5.32 8.45
C PRO A 279 17.39 4.83 8.15
N VAL A 280 17.72 3.64 8.66
CA VAL A 280 19.01 2.99 8.38
C VAL A 280 19.11 2.51 6.93
N ASP A 281 20.35 2.40 6.48
CA ASP A 281 20.76 1.77 5.23
C ASP A 281 21.89 0.78 5.55
N LEU A 282 21.56 -0.52 5.56
CA LEU A 282 22.38 -1.60 6.09
C LEU A 282 23.11 -2.34 4.97
N SER A 283 24.22 -2.98 5.31
CA SER A 283 25.07 -3.69 4.35
C SER A 283 24.57 -5.10 4.03
N GLU A 284 24.05 -5.30 2.81
CA GLU A 284 23.79 -6.64 2.26
C GLU A 284 25.08 -7.45 2.13
N GLN A 285 26.19 -6.80 1.76
CA GLN A 285 27.49 -7.45 1.57
C GLN A 285 28.02 -8.07 2.86
N PHE A 286 27.83 -7.39 3.99
CA PHE A 286 28.19 -7.92 5.29
C PHE A 286 27.39 -9.18 5.64
N LEU A 287 26.07 -9.17 5.40
CA LEU A 287 25.22 -10.34 5.65
C LEU A 287 25.63 -11.52 4.76
N VAL A 288 25.87 -11.27 3.46
CA VAL A 288 26.36 -12.30 2.52
C VAL A 288 27.69 -12.88 3.00
N ASN A 289 28.63 -12.04 3.41
CA ASN A 289 29.91 -12.48 3.94
C ASN A 289 29.74 -13.39 5.16
N LYS A 290 28.95 -12.97 6.15
CA LYS A 290 28.73 -13.74 7.38
C LYS A 290 28.13 -15.11 7.11
N VAL A 291 27.12 -15.17 6.24
CA VAL A 291 26.51 -16.45 5.84
C VAL A 291 27.54 -17.35 5.18
N LYS A 292 28.25 -16.84 4.16
CA LYS A 292 29.06 -17.68 3.27
C LYS A 292 30.47 -17.98 3.77
N GLN A 293 30.97 -17.23 4.76
CA GLN A 293 32.30 -17.44 5.35
C GLN A 293 32.26 -18.03 6.76
N ASP A 294 31.27 -17.69 7.58
CA ASP A 294 31.27 -18.02 9.02
C ASP A 294 30.15 -19.02 9.39
N TRP A 295 28.94 -18.81 8.87
CA TRP A 295 27.76 -19.58 9.33
C TRP A 295 27.46 -20.83 8.51
N ASP A 296 27.73 -20.79 7.21
CA ASP A 296 27.51 -21.89 6.27
C ASP A 296 28.68 -22.00 5.27
N PRO A 297 29.92 -22.21 5.75
CA PRO A 297 31.12 -22.22 4.90
C PRO A 297 31.15 -23.38 3.88
N SER A 298 30.23 -24.35 4.00
CA SER A 298 30.03 -25.42 3.02
C SER A 298 29.33 -24.97 1.74
N ASP A 299 28.58 -23.86 1.81
CA ASP A 299 27.84 -23.31 0.69
C ASP A 299 28.64 -22.19 0.00
N TYR A 300 29.25 -22.54 -1.13
CA TYR A 300 30.06 -21.63 -1.94
C TYR A 300 29.29 -20.91 -3.04
N THR A 301 27.95 -20.98 -3.05
CA THR A 301 27.09 -20.23 -4.01
C THR A 301 26.69 -18.86 -3.46
N ASP A 302 26.09 -17.99 -4.27
CA ASP A 302 25.53 -16.74 -3.74
C ASP A 302 24.17 -16.97 -3.05
N GLY A 303 23.35 -17.89 -3.58
CA GLY A 303 21.97 -18.15 -3.15
C GLY A 303 21.81 -18.65 -1.71
N TYR A 304 20.75 -18.21 -1.01
CA TYR A 304 20.47 -18.64 0.38
C TYR A 304 19.01 -18.38 0.79
N SER A 305 18.68 -18.73 2.04
CA SER A 305 17.37 -18.50 2.69
C SER A 305 17.42 -17.24 3.57
N SER A 306 16.56 -16.24 3.31
CA SER A 306 16.47 -15.03 4.15
C SER A 306 16.10 -15.36 5.60
N GLY A 307 15.12 -16.25 5.81
CA GLY A 307 14.69 -16.65 7.15
C GLY A 307 15.81 -17.32 7.94
N LYS A 308 16.50 -18.29 7.33
CA LYS A 308 17.65 -18.96 7.96
C LYS A 308 18.79 -17.98 8.29
N ALA A 309 19.10 -17.05 7.38
CA ALA A 309 20.13 -16.05 7.61
C ALA A 309 19.79 -15.13 8.79
N LEU A 310 18.56 -14.62 8.83
CA LEU A 310 18.08 -13.72 9.88
C LEU A 310 18.04 -14.41 11.25
N GLU A 311 17.58 -15.66 11.31
CA GLU A 311 17.56 -16.44 12.55
C GLU A 311 18.95 -16.80 13.03
N THR A 312 19.86 -17.15 12.11
CA THR A 312 21.25 -17.40 12.46
C THR A 312 21.91 -16.15 13.01
N ALA A 313 21.63 -14.98 12.43
CA ALA A 313 22.09 -13.70 12.95
C ALA A 313 21.59 -13.46 14.39
N VAL A 314 20.31 -13.73 14.68
CA VAL A 314 19.78 -13.65 16.06
C VAL A 314 20.49 -14.63 16.99
N ASN A 315 20.61 -15.90 16.61
CA ASN A 315 21.21 -16.94 17.44
C ASN A 315 22.70 -16.69 17.71
N LYS A 316 23.39 -16.00 16.81
CA LYS A 316 24.81 -15.61 16.94
C LYS A 316 24.99 -14.22 17.58
N GLY A 317 23.92 -13.49 17.87
CA GLY A 317 23.98 -12.12 18.39
C GLY A 317 24.60 -11.12 17.39
N GLN A 318 24.46 -11.37 16.08
CA GLN A 318 25.03 -10.53 15.04
C GLN A 318 24.14 -9.31 14.75
N SER A 319 24.71 -8.12 14.93
CA SER A 319 24.14 -6.86 14.42
C SER A 319 24.67 -6.55 13.02
N PHE A 320 23.86 -5.86 12.22
CA PHE A 320 24.20 -5.45 10.87
C PHE A 320 24.76 -4.02 10.85
N PRO A 321 25.91 -3.78 10.20
CA PRO A 321 26.46 -2.45 10.02
C PRO A 321 25.76 -1.70 8.89
N SER A 322 26.05 -0.40 8.78
CA SER A 322 25.60 0.40 7.63
C SER A 322 26.25 -0.05 6.33
N GLU A 323 25.59 0.21 5.20
CA GLU A 323 26.11 -0.04 3.85
C GLU A 323 27.50 0.60 3.64
N GLY A 324 27.73 1.79 4.20
CA GLY A 324 29.04 2.46 4.16
C GLY A 324 30.18 1.72 4.88
N SER A 325 29.88 0.73 5.72
CA SER A 325 30.90 -0.09 6.39
C SER A 325 31.47 -1.17 5.46
N TRP A 326 30.65 -1.71 4.58
CA TRP A 326 31.08 -2.59 3.49
C TRP A 326 30.08 -2.47 2.34
N THR A 327 30.45 -1.66 1.35
CA THR A 327 29.57 -1.37 0.22
C THR A 327 29.33 -2.62 -0.61
N TYR A 328 28.14 -2.75 -1.18
CA TYR A 328 27.77 -3.90 -1.97
C TYR A 328 28.55 -3.97 -3.28
N ASN A 329 29.09 -5.16 -3.57
CA ASN A 329 29.71 -5.45 -4.84
C ASN A 329 28.80 -6.36 -5.67
N GLY A 330 28.18 -5.78 -6.69
CA GLY A 330 27.32 -6.49 -7.65
C GLY A 330 28.06 -7.33 -8.69
N ALA A 331 29.39 -7.42 -8.64
CA ALA A 331 30.24 -8.26 -9.50
C ALA A 331 29.94 -8.11 -11.02
N LYS A 332 29.86 -6.87 -11.51
CA LYS A 332 29.43 -6.56 -12.89
C LYS A 332 30.30 -7.20 -13.99
N SER A 333 31.58 -7.41 -13.69
CA SER A 333 32.57 -8.02 -14.59
C SER A 333 32.66 -9.54 -14.49
N ARG A 334 31.86 -10.18 -13.62
CA ARG A 334 31.80 -11.64 -13.49
C ARG A 334 31.30 -12.28 -14.81
N PRO A 335 32.08 -13.20 -15.42
CA PRO A 335 31.76 -13.77 -16.73
C PRO A 335 30.82 -14.96 -16.66
N SER A 336 30.81 -15.69 -15.54
CA SER A 336 30.03 -16.92 -15.34
C SER A 336 29.60 -17.02 -13.88
N VAL A 337 28.47 -17.70 -13.63
CA VAL A 337 28.01 -18.07 -12.29
C VAL A 337 27.80 -19.58 -12.15
N ILE A 338 28.21 -20.35 -13.17
CA ILE A 338 28.05 -21.79 -13.21
C ILE A 338 28.93 -22.42 -12.14
N ASP A 339 28.35 -23.21 -11.24
CA ASP A 339 29.11 -23.89 -10.19
C ASP A 339 30.12 -24.88 -10.81
N GLY A 340 31.34 -24.90 -10.29
CA GLY A 340 32.44 -25.73 -10.81
C GLY A 340 33.16 -25.18 -12.04
N ASP A 341 32.69 -24.10 -12.67
CA ASP A 341 33.42 -23.39 -13.73
C ASP A 341 34.65 -22.68 -13.13
N PRO A 342 35.87 -22.84 -13.69
CA PRO A 342 37.05 -22.06 -13.28
C PRO A 342 36.83 -20.54 -13.28
N ASN A 343 35.91 -20.05 -14.12
CA ASN A 343 35.56 -18.64 -14.23
C ASN A 343 34.37 -18.22 -13.36
N SER A 344 33.83 -19.13 -12.54
CA SER A 344 32.59 -18.91 -11.78
C SER A 344 32.66 -17.71 -10.86
N TYR A 345 33.83 -17.29 -10.36
CA TYR A 345 33.97 -16.07 -9.56
C TYR A 345 35.01 -15.09 -10.10
N ALA A 346 35.65 -15.42 -11.22
CA ALA A 346 36.71 -14.60 -11.79
C ALA A 346 36.23 -13.18 -12.07
N ASN A 347 37.08 -12.19 -11.81
CA ASN A 347 36.82 -10.77 -12.07
C ASN A 347 35.64 -10.19 -11.26
N SER A 348 35.23 -10.83 -10.15
CA SER A 348 34.15 -10.32 -9.31
C SER A 348 34.52 -8.99 -8.65
N CYS A 349 35.82 -8.74 -8.42
CA CYS A 349 36.31 -7.50 -7.85
C CYS A 349 36.64 -6.41 -8.89
N ASN A 350 36.60 -6.71 -10.19
CA ASN A 350 36.97 -5.73 -11.21
C ASN A 350 35.99 -4.55 -11.22
N GLY A 351 36.52 -3.33 -11.11
CA GLY A 351 35.72 -2.11 -11.04
C GLY A 351 35.09 -1.83 -9.67
N TYR A 352 35.42 -2.61 -8.64
CA TYR A 352 35.01 -2.38 -7.26
C TYR A 352 36.20 -1.87 -6.43
N THR A 353 35.98 -0.87 -5.58
CA THR A 353 37.03 -0.18 -4.83
C THR A 353 37.13 -0.58 -3.36
N GLY A 354 36.20 -1.39 -2.86
CA GLY A 354 36.21 -1.90 -1.49
C GLY A 354 36.99 -3.20 -1.31
N THR A 355 36.99 -3.75 -0.09
CA THR A 355 37.60 -5.06 0.17
C THR A 355 36.79 -6.15 -0.55
N CYS A 356 37.47 -6.97 -1.34
CA CYS A 356 36.84 -8.02 -2.14
C CYS A 356 37.81 -9.19 -2.39
N SER A 357 37.24 -10.36 -2.70
CA SER A 357 37.92 -11.46 -3.38
C SER A 357 36.97 -12.10 -4.39
N ASP A 358 37.53 -12.85 -5.35
CA ASP A 358 36.81 -13.63 -6.34
C ASP A 358 36.20 -14.89 -5.69
N THR A 359 35.24 -14.66 -4.79
CA THR A 359 34.47 -15.65 -4.02
C THR A 359 33.05 -15.13 -3.73
N ALA A 360 32.14 -15.99 -3.28
CA ALA A 360 30.80 -15.56 -2.85
C ALA A 360 30.84 -14.63 -1.60
N HIS A 361 31.70 -14.93 -0.63
CA HIS A 361 31.78 -14.13 0.61
C HIS A 361 32.61 -12.85 0.45
N GLN A 362 33.52 -12.81 -0.53
CA GLN A 362 34.39 -11.66 -0.85
C GLN A 362 35.33 -11.20 0.28
N SER A 363 35.61 -12.04 1.27
CA SER A 363 36.63 -11.72 2.29
C SER A 363 37.99 -11.56 1.63
N ARG A 364 38.81 -10.63 2.15
CA ARG A 364 40.21 -10.46 1.71
C ARG A 364 40.94 -11.80 1.75
N ARG A 365 41.46 -12.23 0.61
CA ARG A 365 42.27 -13.44 0.46
C ARG A 365 43.73 -13.09 0.77
N VAL A 366 44.35 -13.87 1.65
CA VAL A 366 45.75 -13.72 2.05
C VAL A 366 46.47 -15.03 1.80
N CYS A 367 47.61 -14.98 1.13
CA CYS A 367 48.40 -16.17 0.82
C CYS A 367 49.88 -15.99 1.19
N THR A 368 50.59 -17.09 1.36
CA THR A 368 52.03 -17.13 1.55
C THR A 368 52.65 -18.32 0.82
N LYS A 369 53.99 -18.30 0.67
CA LYS A 369 54.76 -19.39 0.08
C LYS A 369 55.82 -19.85 1.09
N VAL A 370 55.85 -21.16 1.34
CA VAL A 370 56.89 -21.80 2.16
C VAL A 370 57.49 -22.92 1.32
N LEU A 371 58.79 -22.79 1.00
CA LEU A 371 59.47 -23.65 0.04
C LEU A 371 58.72 -23.67 -1.31
N PHE A 372 58.26 -24.84 -1.76
CA PHE A 372 57.48 -25.02 -2.99
C PHE A 372 55.97 -25.08 -2.77
N LEU A 373 55.51 -25.00 -1.51
CA LEU A 373 54.09 -25.04 -1.14
C LEU A 373 53.51 -23.63 -1.01
N LYS A 374 52.23 -23.52 -1.37
CA LYS A 374 51.42 -22.29 -1.29
C LYS A 374 50.37 -22.50 -0.22
N PHE A 375 50.06 -21.47 0.56
CA PHE A 375 49.05 -21.51 1.61
C PHE A 375 48.18 -20.28 1.51
N CYS A 376 46.87 -20.46 1.61
CA CYS A 376 45.92 -19.36 1.50
C CYS A 376 44.89 -19.43 2.63
N GLY A 377 44.37 -18.27 2.99
CA GLY A 377 43.31 -18.12 3.96
C GLY A 377 42.51 -16.85 3.69
N TYR A 378 41.40 -16.72 4.38
CA TYR A 378 40.51 -15.57 4.24
C TYR A 378 40.44 -14.81 5.55
N ALA A 379 40.53 -13.48 5.46
CA ALA A 379 40.32 -12.62 6.60
C ALA A 379 38.91 -12.80 7.16
N LYS A 380 38.82 -13.00 8.47
CA LYS A 380 37.54 -13.00 9.18
C LYS A 380 37.06 -11.56 9.33
N VAL A 381 35.85 -11.30 8.86
CA VAL A 381 35.24 -9.97 8.98
C VAL A 381 34.42 -9.95 10.27
N ASN A 382 34.81 -9.08 11.20
CA ASN A 382 34.10 -8.88 12.46
C ASN A 382 33.56 -7.46 12.53
N PHE A 383 32.39 -7.31 13.14
CA PHE A 383 31.78 -6.02 13.39
C PHE A 383 31.36 -5.95 14.86
N GLY A 384 31.91 -4.98 15.59
CA GLY A 384 31.62 -4.72 17.00
C GLY A 384 31.12 -3.30 17.27
N GLY A 385 30.80 -2.53 16.22
CA GLY A 385 30.31 -1.16 16.33
C GLY A 385 28.79 -1.07 16.53
N PRO A 386 28.23 0.16 16.58
CA PRO A 386 26.78 0.36 16.64
C PRO A 386 26.13 -0.15 15.35
N GLY A 387 25.29 -1.18 15.45
CA GLY A 387 24.56 -1.76 14.33
C GLY A 387 23.14 -2.13 14.72
N VAL A 388 22.41 -2.67 13.75
CA VAL A 388 21.00 -3.04 13.91
C VAL A 388 20.88 -4.54 14.14
N ALA A 389 20.26 -4.95 15.24
CA ALA A 389 20.04 -6.37 15.54
C ALA A 389 19.05 -7.01 14.55
N SER A 390 19.22 -8.29 14.23
CA SER A 390 18.27 -9.05 13.41
C SER A 390 16.94 -9.33 14.15
N SER A 391 15.97 -9.93 13.45
CA SER A 391 14.72 -10.50 13.99
C SER A 391 14.55 -11.92 13.48
N LYS A 392 13.96 -12.81 14.29
CA LYS A 392 13.51 -14.13 13.80
C LYS A 392 12.36 -13.95 12.80
N THR A 393 12.04 -14.99 12.05
CA THR A 393 10.93 -14.96 11.07
C THR A 393 9.81 -15.91 11.46
N ILE A 394 8.57 -15.51 11.19
CA ILE A 394 7.38 -16.36 11.26
C ILE A 394 6.91 -16.62 9.83
N GLN A 395 6.78 -17.89 9.45
CA GLN A 395 6.16 -18.25 8.17
C GLN A 395 4.65 -18.18 8.32
N VAL A 396 4.02 -17.29 7.57
CA VAL A 396 2.58 -16.98 7.69
C VAL A 396 1.74 -17.63 6.59
N TRP A 397 2.38 -18.14 5.54
CA TRP A 397 1.72 -18.90 4.49
C TRP A 397 2.70 -19.73 3.66
N LYS A 398 2.23 -20.87 3.16
CA LYS A 398 2.90 -21.71 2.16
C LYS A 398 1.94 -22.06 1.01
N ASN A 399 2.47 -22.24 -0.20
CA ASN A 399 1.73 -22.80 -1.34
C ASN A 399 0.99 -24.10 -0.98
N GLY A 400 -0.25 -24.23 -1.46
CA GLY A 400 -1.14 -25.34 -1.16
C GLY A 400 -1.96 -25.17 0.12
N GLU A 401 -1.66 -24.19 0.97
CA GLU A 401 -2.50 -23.84 2.12
C GLU A 401 -3.58 -22.82 1.75
N ALA A 402 -4.68 -22.80 2.51
CA ALA A 402 -5.72 -21.78 2.37
C ALA A 402 -5.13 -20.36 2.49
N PHE A 403 -5.32 -19.56 1.44
CA PHE A 403 -4.75 -18.22 1.30
C PHE A 403 -5.52 -17.20 2.13
N LYS A 404 -4.94 -16.80 3.27
CA LYS A 404 -5.54 -15.90 4.27
C LYS A 404 -5.26 -14.44 3.92
N LEU A 405 -5.88 -13.97 2.84
CA LEU A 405 -5.61 -12.64 2.29
C LEU A 405 -5.85 -11.51 3.31
N ASN A 406 -6.84 -11.63 4.20
CA ASN A 406 -7.14 -10.57 5.16
C ASN A 406 -6.06 -10.48 6.25
N LEU A 407 -5.51 -11.62 6.70
CA LEU A 407 -4.35 -11.60 7.61
C LEU A 407 -3.11 -10.99 6.95
N LEU A 408 -2.82 -11.34 5.69
CA LEU A 408 -1.69 -10.74 4.96
C LEU A 408 -1.85 -9.21 4.82
N ARG A 409 -3.07 -8.75 4.56
CA ARG A 409 -3.40 -7.32 4.54
C ARG A 409 -3.25 -6.68 5.91
N GLN A 410 -3.64 -7.36 6.99
CA GLN A 410 -3.46 -6.90 8.36
C GLN A 410 -1.98 -6.75 8.71
N TYR A 411 -1.12 -7.68 8.32
CA TYR A 411 0.33 -7.56 8.52
C TYR A 411 0.89 -6.31 7.86
N LEU A 412 0.59 -6.12 6.58
CA LEU A 412 1.05 -4.95 5.83
C LEU A 412 0.49 -3.64 6.41
N SER A 413 -0.78 -3.64 6.84
CA SER A 413 -1.41 -2.46 7.43
C SER A 413 -0.80 -2.06 8.78
N GLN A 414 -0.28 -3.04 9.51
CA GLN A 414 0.37 -2.83 10.80
C GLN A 414 1.89 -2.64 10.70
N GLY A 415 2.46 -2.59 9.50
CA GLY A 415 3.89 -2.30 9.31
C GLY A 415 4.80 -3.53 9.27
N TYR A 416 4.25 -4.72 9.03
CA TYR A 416 5.03 -5.93 8.78
C TYR A 416 5.14 -6.17 7.27
N ALA A 417 6.33 -5.94 6.71
CA ALA A 417 6.63 -6.33 5.34
C ALA A 417 6.74 -7.87 5.23
N LEU A 418 6.33 -8.44 4.08
CA LEU A 418 6.37 -9.89 3.86
C LEU A 418 7.59 -10.26 3.01
N LEU A 419 8.43 -11.16 3.53
CA LEU A 419 9.48 -11.82 2.77
C LEU A 419 8.82 -12.91 1.92
N ALA A 420 9.00 -12.86 0.61
CA ALA A 420 8.24 -13.67 -0.32
C ALA A 420 9.16 -14.45 -1.27
N SER A 421 9.06 -15.79 -1.26
CA SER A 421 9.84 -16.68 -2.11
C SER A 421 8.98 -17.30 -3.20
N PHE A 422 9.50 -17.40 -4.42
CA PHE A 422 8.76 -17.95 -5.56
C PHE A 422 9.67 -18.36 -6.73
N PRO A 423 9.24 -19.30 -7.59
CA PRO A 423 9.86 -19.52 -8.89
C PRO A 423 9.54 -18.36 -9.84
N LEU A 424 10.51 -17.93 -10.64
CA LEU A 424 10.33 -16.89 -11.66
C LEU A 424 9.95 -17.48 -13.01
N TYR A 425 8.89 -16.91 -13.58
CA TYR A 425 8.38 -17.23 -14.92
C TYR A 425 8.44 -16.00 -15.83
N LYS A 426 8.27 -16.22 -17.13
CA LYS A 426 8.18 -15.18 -18.18
C LYS A 426 7.22 -14.05 -17.81
N GLY A 427 6.10 -14.38 -17.17
CA GLY A 427 5.10 -13.41 -16.76
C GLY A 427 5.55 -12.38 -15.71
N PHE A 428 6.52 -12.73 -14.85
CA PHE A 428 7.13 -11.80 -13.89
C PHE A 428 8.44 -11.19 -14.44
N MET A 429 9.09 -11.86 -15.39
CA MET A 429 10.35 -11.43 -15.98
C MET A 429 10.15 -10.55 -17.20
N ASN A 430 9.86 -11.17 -18.35
CA ASN A 430 9.90 -10.53 -19.66
C ASN A 430 8.62 -9.74 -19.98
N ASP A 431 7.48 -10.13 -19.41
CA ASP A 431 6.18 -9.54 -19.74
C ASP A 431 5.85 -8.30 -18.91
N VAL A 432 6.54 -8.10 -17.78
CA VAL A 432 6.37 -6.90 -16.95
C VAL A 432 7.08 -5.73 -17.62
N LYS A 433 6.33 -4.65 -17.85
CA LYS A 433 6.81 -3.43 -18.47
C LYS A 433 7.12 -2.37 -17.40
N ASN A 434 7.37 -1.14 -17.84
CA ASN A 434 7.62 0.00 -16.97
C ASN A 434 6.39 0.40 -16.12
N ASP A 435 5.23 -0.20 -16.35
CA ASP A 435 4.04 -0.03 -15.51
C ASP A 435 4.06 -0.94 -14.26
N GLY A 436 5.00 -1.88 -14.18
CA GLY A 436 5.21 -2.79 -13.05
C GLY A 436 4.14 -3.88 -12.89
N VAL A 437 3.13 -3.97 -13.75
CA VAL A 437 1.96 -4.85 -13.54
C VAL A 437 2.25 -6.27 -14.01
N VAL A 438 2.06 -7.24 -13.12
CA VAL A 438 2.09 -8.67 -13.46
C VAL A 438 0.70 -9.12 -13.89
N SER A 439 0.59 -9.69 -15.10
CA SER A 439 -0.69 -10.13 -15.66
C SER A 439 -0.65 -11.51 -16.33
N ASN A 440 0.53 -12.05 -16.62
CA ASN A 440 0.67 -13.38 -17.23
C ASN A 440 1.00 -14.44 -16.17
N TYR A 441 0.11 -15.43 -16.04
CA TYR A 441 0.16 -16.51 -15.04
C TYR A 441 0.79 -17.80 -15.60
N ALA A 442 1.17 -17.81 -16.88
CA ALA A 442 1.78 -18.97 -17.51
C ALA A 442 3.07 -19.37 -16.79
N LYS A 443 3.19 -20.67 -16.48
CA LYS A 443 4.37 -21.27 -15.85
C LYS A 443 5.44 -21.62 -16.90
N THR A 444 5.79 -20.64 -17.72
CA THR A 444 6.69 -20.76 -18.88
C THR A 444 7.90 -19.84 -18.76
N LYS A 445 8.93 -20.13 -19.55
CA LYS A 445 10.13 -19.31 -19.75
C LYS A 445 10.53 -19.26 -21.23
N LEU A 446 11.41 -18.34 -21.58
CA LEU A 446 12.12 -18.37 -22.86
C LEU A 446 13.38 -19.22 -22.71
N ASP A 447 13.62 -20.13 -23.66
CA ASP A 447 14.88 -20.87 -23.77
C ASP A 447 15.99 -20.02 -24.42
N ASP A 448 17.21 -20.56 -24.54
CA ASP A 448 18.37 -19.86 -25.12
C ASP A 448 18.17 -19.46 -26.60
N LYS A 449 17.15 -20.02 -27.27
CA LYS A 449 16.77 -19.69 -28.65
C LYS A 449 15.61 -18.70 -28.71
N GLY A 450 15.18 -18.18 -27.55
CA GLY A 450 14.04 -17.28 -27.41
C GLY A 450 12.67 -17.95 -27.60
N LYS A 451 12.60 -19.29 -27.58
CA LYS A 451 11.35 -20.02 -27.70
C LYS A 451 10.71 -20.19 -26.33
N GLU A 452 9.40 -19.96 -26.24
CA GLU A 452 8.64 -20.20 -25.02
C GLU A 452 8.47 -21.71 -24.75
N VAL A 453 8.84 -22.14 -23.54
CA VAL A 453 8.81 -23.52 -23.06
C VAL A 453 8.30 -23.57 -21.62
N ASP A 454 7.79 -24.72 -21.19
CA ASP A 454 7.37 -24.94 -19.80
C ASP A 454 8.57 -24.88 -18.85
N GLY A 455 8.36 -24.30 -17.67
CA GLY A 455 9.35 -24.28 -16.59
C GLY A 455 9.72 -22.87 -16.11
N SER A 456 10.48 -22.84 -15.02
CA SER A 456 10.95 -21.60 -14.40
C SER A 456 12.35 -21.21 -14.87
N TYR A 457 12.66 -19.93 -14.79
CA TYR A 457 14.02 -19.41 -14.93
C TYR A 457 14.91 -19.80 -13.74
N GLY A 458 14.32 -19.91 -12.55
CA GLY A 458 14.98 -20.17 -11.28
C GLY A 458 14.15 -19.64 -10.12
N GLY A 459 14.72 -19.66 -8.91
CA GLY A 459 14.06 -19.11 -7.73
C GLY A 459 14.42 -17.66 -7.45
N HIS A 460 13.54 -16.94 -6.77
CA HIS A 460 13.77 -15.55 -6.35
C HIS A 460 13.11 -15.23 -5.01
N LEU A 461 13.62 -14.19 -4.34
CA LEU A 461 13.04 -13.61 -3.14
C LEU A 461 12.82 -12.11 -3.35
N VAL A 462 11.67 -11.62 -2.90
CA VAL A 462 11.29 -10.20 -2.94
C VAL A 462 10.62 -9.78 -1.63
N LEU A 463 10.51 -8.47 -1.42
CA LEU A 463 9.82 -7.91 -0.27
C LEU A 463 8.45 -7.36 -0.69
N ILE A 464 7.37 -7.89 -0.12
CA ILE A 464 6.03 -7.30 -0.25
C ILE A 464 5.88 -6.19 0.79
N VAL A 465 5.55 -4.99 0.34
CA VAL A 465 5.55 -3.77 1.15
C VAL A 465 4.19 -3.07 1.19
N GLY A 466 3.18 -3.58 0.49
CA GLY A 466 1.85 -2.99 0.53
C GLY A 466 0.82 -3.83 -0.21
N PHE A 467 -0.43 -3.42 -0.09
CA PHE A 467 -1.55 -4.03 -0.81
C PHE A 467 -2.54 -2.93 -1.23
N LEU A 468 -3.05 -3.03 -2.45
CA LEU A 468 -4.11 -2.19 -2.98
C LEU A 468 -5.30 -3.09 -3.35
N SER A 469 -6.45 -2.91 -2.70
CA SER A 469 -7.63 -3.72 -3.00
C SER A 469 -8.41 -3.22 -4.22
N ASN A 470 -9.15 -4.12 -4.87
CA ASN A 470 -10.04 -3.78 -5.99
C ASN A 470 -11.07 -2.72 -5.58
N GLU A 471 -11.57 -2.82 -4.35
CA GLU A 471 -12.54 -1.86 -3.82
C GLU A 471 -11.95 -0.46 -3.72
N GLU A 472 -10.73 -0.33 -3.17
CA GLU A 472 -10.04 0.95 -3.05
C GLU A 472 -9.76 1.55 -4.42
N MET A 473 -9.23 0.78 -5.36
CA MET A 473 -8.92 1.27 -6.72
C MET A 473 -10.18 1.68 -7.50
N THR A 474 -11.28 0.93 -7.36
CA THR A 474 -12.55 1.22 -8.05
C THR A 474 -13.15 2.55 -7.58
N ARG A 475 -13.06 2.87 -6.28
CA ARG A 475 -13.49 4.17 -5.72
C ARG A 475 -12.79 5.37 -6.36
N PHE A 476 -11.69 5.12 -7.06
CA PHE A 476 -10.83 6.12 -7.64
C PHE A 476 -10.89 6.16 -9.17
N GLY A 477 -11.89 5.49 -9.78
CA GLY A 477 -12.05 5.44 -11.23
C GLY A 477 -10.90 4.74 -11.95
N ARG A 478 -10.03 4.07 -11.19
CA ARG A 478 -9.03 3.15 -11.73
C ARG A 478 -9.78 1.83 -11.81
N THR A 479 -10.22 1.47 -13.00
CA THR A 479 -10.80 0.17 -13.32
C THR A 479 -9.70 -0.71 -13.88
N PRO A 480 -9.07 -1.59 -13.08
CA PRO A 480 -8.35 -2.67 -13.70
C PRO A 480 -9.16 -3.96 -13.53
N ASN A 481 -9.05 -4.78 -14.55
CA ASN A 481 -9.35 -6.20 -14.49
C ASN A 481 -8.27 -6.84 -13.60
N ILE A 482 -8.48 -6.84 -12.27
CA ILE A 482 -7.49 -7.29 -11.28
C ILE A 482 -7.91 -8.62 -10.67
N GLY A 483 -7.06 -9.63 -10.85
CA GLY A 483 -7.22 -10.95 -10.23
C GLY A 483 -7.13 -10.92 -8.70
N GLY A 484 -7.82 -11.86 -8.04
CA GLY A 484 -7.63 -12.16 -6.62
C GLY A 484 -8.04 -11.10 -5.59
N GLY A 485 -8.68 -10.00 -5.99
CA GLY A 485 -9.19 -8.97 -5.06
C GLY A 485 -8.24 -7.80 -4.80
N GLY A 486 -7.06 -7.76 -5.42
CA GLY A 486 -6.14 -6.62 -5.37
C GLY A 486 -4.71 -6.97 -5.79
N TYR A 487 -3.82 -5.97 -5.73
CA TYR A 487 -2.40 -6.11 -5.99
C TYR A 487 -1.58 -6.00 -4.70
N PHE A 488 -0.66 -6.93 -4.50
CA PHE A 488 0.50 -6.71 -3.65
C PHE A 488 1.49 -5.77 -4.32
N ILE A 489 2.04 -4.85 -3.54
CA ILE A 489 3.14 -3.97 -3.95
C ILE A 489 4.43 -4.68 -3.55
N VAL A 490 5.23 -5.05 -4.53
CA VAL A 490 6.49 -5.78 -4.39
C VAL A 490 7.65 -4.84 -4.65
N LYS A 491 8.57 -4.73 -3.68
CA LYS A 491 9.86 -4.08 -3.82
C LYS A 491 10.88 -5.13 -4.28
N ASN A 492 11.41 -4.97 -5.50
CA ASN A 492 12.41 -5.86 -6.07
C ASN A 492 13.85 -5.35 -5.80
N SER A 493 14.86 -6.14 -6.18
CA SER A 493 16.30 -5.86 -5.98
C SER A 493 17.09 -5.77 -7.30
N TRP A 494 16.44 -5.36 -8.39
CA TRP A 494 17.05 -5.25 -9.74
C TRP A 494 17.30 -3.79 -10.16
N GLY A 495 17.28 -2.86 -9.21
CA GLY A 495 17.45 -1.43 -9.47
C GLY A 495 16.25 -0.75 -10.13
N CYS A 496 16.40 0.55 -10.43
CA CYS A 496 15.30 1.41 -10.86
C CYS A 496 14.75 1.11 -12.26
N GLY A 497 15.48 0.36 -13.09
CA GLY A 497 15.08 0.05 -14.47
C GLY A 497 14.11 -1.14 -14.58
N ALA A 498 13.89 -1.89 -13.51
CA ALA A 498 12.99 -3.03 -13.49
C ALA A 498 11.58 -2.63 -13.07
N GLY A 499 10.55 -3.07 -13.78
CA GLY A 499 9.15 -2.75 -13.47
C GLY A 499 8.91 -1.23 -13.41
N ASP A 500 8.08 -0.79 -12.46
CA ASP A 500 7.81 0.63 -12.23
C ASP A 500 8.77 1.20 -11.18
N GLY A 501 9.95 1.64 -11.61
CA GLY A 501 10.95 2.21 -10.70
C GLY A 501 11.46 1.22 -9.65
N GLY A 502 11.53 -0.07 -9.99
CA GLY A 502 11.92 -1.16 -9.10
C GLY A 502 10.75 -1.84 -8.37
N PHE A 503 9.52 -1.35 -8.55
CA PHE A 503 8.32 -1.92 -7.96
C PHE A 503 7.51 -2.75 -8.96
N TYR A 504 6.92 -3.81 -8.43
CA TYR A 504 6.05 -4.74 -9.14
C TYR A 504 4.68 -4.78 -8.46
N TYR A 505 3.62 -4.90 -9.25
CA TYR A 505 2.24 -4.93 -8.80
C TYR A 505 1.67 -6.30 -9.14
N VAL A 506 1.55 -7.16 -8.12
CA VAL A 506 1.32 -8.59 -8.28
C VAL A 506 -0.08 -8.95 -7.77
N PRO A 507 -0.98 -9.48 -8.61
CA PRO A 507 -2.31 -9.87 -8.16
C PRO A 507 -2.28 -10.87 -7.02
N ALA A 508 -3.25 -10.79 -6.11
CA ALA A 508 -3.33 -11.70 -4.97
C ALA A 508 -3.50 -13.18 -5.38
N ASP A 509 -4.24 -13.46 -6.45
CA ASP A 509 -4.37 -14.81 -6.99
C ASP A 509 -3.09 -15.28 -7.70
N TYR A 510 -2.30 -14.37 -8.29
CA TYR A 510 -0.95 -14.69 -8.76
C TYR A 510 -0.07 -15.14 -7.60
N VAL A 511 -0.05 -14.38 -6.49
CA VAL A 511 0.71 -14.76 -5.29
C VAL A 511 0.25 -16.13 -4.79
N SER A 512 -1.06 -16.34 -4.62
CA SER A 512 -1.58 -17.62 -4.11
C SER A 512 -1.29 -18.84 -5.02
N SER A 513 -1.13 -18.63 -6.33
CA SER A 513 -0.96 -19.71 -7.32
C SER A 513 0.51 -19.97 -7.69
N ILE A 514 1.38 -18.97 -7.57
CA ILE A 514 2.76 -19.01 -8.02
C ILE A 514 3.76 -19.02 -6.86
N PHE A 515 3.51 -18.28 -5.78
CA PHE A 515 4.51 -18.12 -4.72
C PHE A 515 4.65 -19.38 -3.87
N ASN A 516 5.87 -19.63 -3.36
CA ASN A 516 6.20 -20.77 -2.50
C ASN A 516 5.79 -20.51 -1.05
N SER A 517 6.15 -19.35 -0.51
CA SER A 517 5.91 -19.00 0.89
C SER A 517 5.99 -17.51 1.15
N LEU A 518 5.34 -17.11 2.24
CA LEU A 518 5.37 -15.75 2.78
C LEU A 518 5.78 -15.82 4.26
N SER A 519 6.64 -14.92 4.70
CA SER A 519 7.08 -14.79 6.08
C SER A 519 7.12 -13.33 6.53
N VAL A 520 7.03 -13.09 7.84
CA VAL A 520 7.22 -11.77 8.46
C VAL A 520 8.35 -11.80 9.47
N LEU A 521 8.93 -10.63 9.76
CA LEU A 521 9.80 -10.50 10.92
C LEU A 521 8.99 -10.57 12.22
N ASN A 522 9.49 -11.34 13.20
CA ASN A 522 8.99 -11.35 14.56
C ASN A 522 9.68 -10.23 15.34
N PHE A 523 8.92 -9.18 15.63
CA PHE A 523 9.35 -8.06 16.45
C PHE A 523 8.18 -7.56 17.30
N ASP A 524 8.50 -6.83 18.37
CA ASP A 524 7.50 -6.34 19.31
C ASP A 524 6.51 -5.33 18.69
N GLY A 525 5.37 -5.11 19.34
CA GLY A 525 4.33 -4.20 18.87
C GLY A 525 4.67 -2.70 18.92
N ARG A 526 5.90 -2.28 19.26
CA ARG A 526 6.25 -0.85 19.34
C ARG A 526 6.06 -0.17 17.99
N ARG A 527 5.56 1.07 18.03
CA ARG A 527 5.41 1.95 16.87
C ARG A 527 5.98 3.31 17.21
N SER A 528 6.82 3.83 16.33
CA SER A 528 7.41 5.15 16.49
C SER A 528 6.35 6.26 16.39
N GLU A 529 6.66 7.45 16.91
CA GLU A 529 5.77 8.59 16.75
C GLU A 529 5.61 9.01 15.28
N ALA A 530 6.63 8.77 14.44
CA ALA A 530 6.50 8.99 13.00
C ALA A 530 5.49 8.02 12.37
N TRP A 531 5.54 6.74 12.73
CA TRP A 531 4.52 5.75 12.33
C TRP A 531 3.12 6.20 12.75
N LYS A 532 2.93 6.51 14.04
CA LYS A 532 1.62 6.91 14.56
C LYS A 532 1.07 8.15 13.84
N ARG A 533 1.92 9.16 13.59
CA ARG A 533 1.51 10.37 12.83
C ARG A 533 1.12 10.05 11.39
N GLU A 534 1.93 9.26 10.68
CA GLU A 534 1.64 8.89 9.29
C GLU A 534 0.35 8.08 9.18
N GLN A 535 0.09 7.15 10.10
CA GLN A 535 -1.17 6.37 10.08
C GLN A 535 -2.38 7.22 10.47
N ALA A 536 -2.23 8.20 11.37
CA ALA A 536 -3.31 9.08 11.82
C ALA A 536 -3.67 10.17 10.78
N ALA A 537 -2.68 10.67 10.04
CA ALA A 537 -2.85 11.67 8.99
C ALA A 537 -2.01 11.31 7.75
N PRO A 538 -2.44 10.31 6.96
CA PRO A 538 -1.76 9.89 5.74
C PRO A 538 -1.51 11.07 4.79
N GLY A 539 -0.30 11.20 4.24
CA GLY A 539 -0.02 12.22 3.24
C GLY A 539 0.29 13.62 3.80
N GLY A 540 0.30 13.81 5.11
CA GLY A 540 0.77 15.04 5.75
C GLY A 540 -0.11 15.56 6.90
N SER A 541 0.43 16.49 7.66
CA SER A 541 -0.21 17.13 8.82
C SER A 541 -0.79 18.52 8.50
N GLU A 542 -0.94 18.85 7.22
CA GLU A 542 -1.56 20.12 6.81
C GLU A 542 -2.96 20.23 7.42
N ALA A 543 -3.35 21.43 7.84
CA ALA A 543 -4.72 21.65 8.27
C ALA A 543 -5.66 21.68 7.05
N PRO A 544 -6.91 21.20 7.18
CA PRO A 544 -7.94 21.50 6.18
C PRO A 544 -8.05 23.01 5.94
N LYS A 545 -8.44 23.41 4.74
CA LYS A 545 -8.73 24.82 4.43
C LYS A 545 -10.23 25.00 4.32
N ILE A 546 -10.76 25.99 5.04
CA ILE A 546 -12.17 26.40 4.96
C ILE A 546 -12.24 27.72 4.18
N ALA A 547 -12.96 27.73 3.07
CA ALA A 547 -13.22 28.92 2.28
C ALA A 547 -14.70 29.29 2.42
N ILE A 548 -14.99 30.47 2.97
CA ILE A 548 -16.33 31.03 2.99
C ILE A 548 -16.58 31.71 1.64
N LYS A 549 -17.59 31.24 0.90
CA LYS A 549 -17.93 31.75 -0.44
C LYS A 549 -18.90 32.93 -0.38
N THR A 550 -19.80 32.92 0.61
CA THR A 550 -20.84 33.96 0.75
C THR A 550 -21.02 34.30 2.23
N ASN A 551 -20.87 35.58 2.58
CA ASN A 551 -21.07 36.08 3.93
C ASN A 551 -21.46 37.58 3.91
N PRO A 552 -22.64 37.98 4.41
CA PRO A 552 -23.70 37.11 4.91
C PRO A 552 -24.39 36.35 3.76
N ALA A 553 -24.78 35.11 4.03
CA ALA A 553 -25.66 34.34 3.15
C ALA A 553 -27.12 34.61 3.53
N THR A 554 -28.03 34.54 2.56
CA THR A 554 -29.47 34.73 2.76
C THR A 554 -30.19 33.46 2.37
N VAL A 555 -31.09 32.98 3.22
CA VAL A 555 -31.90 31.79 3.00
C VAL A 555 -33.36 32.05 3.34
N GLN A 556 -34.25 31.31 2.71
CA GLN A 556 -35.70 31.45 2.88
C GLN A 556 -36.19 30.64 4.08
N LEU A 557 -37.06 31.24 4.90
CA LEU A 557 -37.77 30.56 5.97
C LEU A 557 -38.61 29.41 5.41
N ARG A 558 -38.64 28.25 6.09
CA ARG A 558 -39.37 27.03 5.71
C ARG A 558 -39.02 26.41 4.35
N ILE A 559 -37.96 26.86 3.69
CA ILE A 559 -37.48 26.27 2.44
C ILE A 559 -36.16 25.54 2.65
N GLU A 560 -36.10 24.29 2.18
CA GLU A 560 -34.87 23.49 2.24
C GLU A 560 -33.79 24.16 1.39
N THR A 561 -32.68 24.51 2.04
CA THR A 561 -31.53 25.12 1.39
C THR A 561 -30.29 24.28 1.66
N ASN A 562 -29.50 23.99 0.62
CA ASN A 562 -28.21 23.34 0.79
C ASN A 562 -27.16 24.38 1.22
N LEU A 563 -26.78 24.40 2.50
CA LEU A 563 -25.80 25.32 3.06
C LEU A 563 -24.37 25.12 2.54
N ALA A 564 -24.06 23.95 1.97
CA ALA A 564 -22.75 23.66 1.39
C ALA A 564 -22.41 24.59 0.21
N GLN A 565 -23.40 25.26 -0.38
CA GLN A 565 -23.17 26.24 -1.44
C GLN A 565 -22.41 27.50 -0.94
N PHE A 566 -22.49 27.82 0.35
CA PHE A 566 -21.90 29.04 0.93
C PHE A 566 -20.47 28.88 1.46
N PHE A 567 -19.94 27.66 1.46
CA PHE A 567 -18.57 27.39 1.88
C PHE A 567 -17.92 26.27 1.06
N GLY A 568 -16.62 26.09 1.23
CA GLY A 568 -15.85 24.98 0.70
C GLY A 568 -14.88 24.49 1.75
N VAL A 569 -14.65 23.18 1.80
CA VAL A 569 -13.61 22.57 2.62
C VAL A 569 -12.69 21.81 1.67
N THR A 570 -11.40 22.09 1.74
CA THR A 570 -10.39 21.41 0.92
C THR A 570 -9.25 20.90 1.79
N HIS A 571 -8.54 19.89 1.28
CA HIS A 571 -7.31 19.39 1.90
C HIS A 571 -6.33 19.03 0.78
N PRO A 572 -5.01 19.26 0.94
CA PRO A 572 -4.04 18.98 -0.11
C PRO A 572 -3.98 17.49 -0.49
N VAL A 573 -4.16 16.60 0.48
CA VAL A 573 -4.01 15.13 0.29
C VAL A 573 -5.22 14.30 0.70
N ALA A 574 -6.11 14.83 1.53
CA ALA A 574 -7.19 14.04 2.11
C ALA A 574 -8.41 14.16 1.19
N LYS A 575 -9.08 13.04 0.96
CA LYS A 575 -10.36 12.99 0.21
C LYS A 575 -11.58 13.13 1.10
N SER A 576 -11.39 13.03 2.43
CA SER A 576 -12.40 13.39 3.40
C SER A 576 -11.77 13.87 4.70
N VAL A 577 -12.46 14.77 5.39
CA VAL A 577 -12.11 15.30 6.72
C VAL A 577 -13.33 15.17 7.65
N ASN A 578 -13.14 15.25 8.96
CA ASN A 578 -14.28 15.35 9.88
C ASN A 578 -14.73 16.82 9.95
N LEU A 579 -15.95 17.12 9.51
CA LEU A 579 -16.53 18.47 9.61
C LEU A 579 -17.60 18.48 10.70
N THR A 580 -17.55 19.50 11.54
CA THR A 580 -18.65 19.88 12.44
C THR A 580 -19.14 21.28 12.09
N VAL A 581 -20.45 21.45 11.92
CA VAL A 581 -21.10 22.74 11.67
C VAL A 581 -22.06 23.01 12.81
N THR A 582 -21.90 24.15 13.48
CA THR A 582 -22.74 24.59 14.61
C THR A 582 -23.36 25.93 14.31
N SER A 583 -24.57 26.15 14.83
CA SER A 583 -25.30 27.42 14.81
C SER A 583 -25.42 27.92 16.25
N ASN A 584 -25.23 29.22 16.45
CA ASN A 584 -25.43 29.87 17.75
C ASN A 584 -26.87 29.78 18.27
N LEU A 585 -27.86 29.54 17.40
CA LEU A 585 -29.28 29.42 17.78
C LEU A 585 -29.82 28.00 17.66
N ASP A 586 -29.31 27.20 16.72
CA ASP A 586 -29.89 25.87 16.41
C ASP A 586 -29.01 24.69 16.84
N GLY A 587 -27.86 24.95 17.48
CA GLY A 587 -26.94 23.91 17.94
C GLY A 587 -26.17 23.24 16.79
N THR A 588 -25.88 21.94 16.92
CA THR A 588 -25.09 21.21 15.92
C THR A 588 -25.94 20.86 14.69
N LEU A 589 -25.61 21.49 13.56
CA LEU A 589 -26.26 21.24 12.27
C LEU A 589 -25.62 20.11 11.49
N TYR A 590 -24.36 19.76 11.74
CA TYR A 590 -23.69 18.64 11.10
C TYR A 590 -22.50 18.19 11.94
N SER A 591 -22.25 16.89 12.02
CA SER A 591 -20.99 16.34 12.53
C SER A 591 -20.74 14.99 11.87
N GLY A 592 -19.65 14.88 11.11
CA GLY A 592 -19.38 13.66 10.35
C GLY A 592 -18.30 13.80 9.28
N SER A 593 -18.17 12.76 8.45
CA SER A 593 -17.21 12.72 7.33
C SER A 593 -17.66 13.61 6.19
N TRP A 594 -16.83 14.60 5.84
CA TRP A 594 -17.08 15.55 4.77
C TRP A 594 -16.11 15.32 3.61
N SER A 595 -16.63 15.19 2.38
CA SER A 595 -15.78 14.96 1.21
C SER A 595 -14.99 16.21 0.84
N THR A 596 -13.70 16.03 0.57
CA THR A 596 -12.78 17.04 0.03
C THR A 596 -12.22 16.62 -1.34
N ASP A 597 -12.75 15.54 -1.92
CA ASP A 597 -12.33 15.03 -3.23
C ASP A 597 -12.86 15.95 -4.35
N PRO A 598 -11.98 16.60 -5.14
CA PRO A 598 -12.41 17.44 -6.26
C PRO A 598 -13.10 16.66 -7.38
N ASN A 599 -12.93 15.33 -7.42
CA ASN A 599 -13.50 14.46 -8.46
C ASN A 599 -14.74 13.70 -8.00
N SER A 600 -15.32 14.05 -6.84
CA SER A 600 -16.53 13.39 -6.35
C SER A 600 -17.70 13.63 -7.31
N LEU A 601 -18.35 12.55 -7.78
CA LEU A 601 -19.54 12.62 -8.65
C LEU A 601 -20.69 13.41 -8.00
N PHE A 602 -20.78 13.34 -6.68
CA PHE A 602 -21.71 14.13 -5.87
C PHE A 602 -20.90 14.93 -4.86
N GLY A 603 -21.00 16.26 -4.92
CA GLY A 603 -20.42 17.13 -3.90
C GLY A 603 -21.10 16.93 -2.54
N PRO A 604 -20.43 17.23 -1.42
CA PRO A 604 -21.05 17.12 -0.11
C PRO A 604 -22.22 18.12 0.02
N GLU A 605 -23.34 17.66 0.60
CA GLU A 605 -24.54 18.48 0.81
C GLU A 605 -24.82 18.68 2.30
N LEU A 606 -25.28 19.88 2.66
CA LEU A 606 -25.81 20.21 3.99
C LEU A 606 -27.18 20.87 3.83
N LYS A 607 -28.20 20.06 3.54
CA LYS A 607 -29.59 20.50 3.41
C LYS A 607 -30.18 20.84 4.77
N ARG A 608 -30.73 22.06 4.89
CA ARG A 608 -31.36 22.56 6.11
C ARG A 608 -32.59 23.42 5.79
N THR A 609 -33.61 23.26 6.62
CA THR A 609 -34.82 24.07 6.63
C THR A 609 -34.89 24.80 7.96
N PHE A 610 -34.88 26.13 7.93
CA PHE A 610 -35.02 26.94 9.14
C PHE A 610 -36.49 27.25 9.41
N THR A 611 -36.90 27.16 10.68
CA THR A 611 -38.29 27.36 11.11
C THR A 611 -38.53 28.69 11.83
N THR A 612 -37.48 29.42 12.18
CA THR A 612 -37.57 30.75 12.79
C THR A 612 -36.74 31.77 12.03
N GLN A 613 -37.26 32.99 11.91
CA GLN A 613 -36.60 34.10 11.23
C GLN A 613 -35.42 34.62 12.07
N GLY A 614 -34.48 35.30 11.42
CA GLY A 614 -33.39 36.00 12.09
C GLY A 614 -31.99 35.53 11.70
N THR A 615 -31.01 36.24 12.24
CA THR A 615 -29.58 36.09 11.92
C THR A 615 -28.92 35.02 12.79
N ARG A 616 -28.19 34.11 12.14
CA ARG A 616 -27.44 33.03 12.78
C ARG A 616 -25.97 33.10 12.36
N THR A 617 -25.08 32.89 13.30
CA THR A 617 -23.66 32.65 13.01
C THR A 617 -23.43 31.16 12.98
N LEU A 618 -22.98 30.66 11.84
CA LEU A 618 -22.53 29.29 11.69
C LEU A 618 -21.02 29.20 11.88
N THR A 619 -20.58 28.28 12.72
CA THR A 619 -19.17 27.94 12.94
C THR A 619 -18.87 26.56 12.38
N LEU A 620 -17.90 26.49 11.49
CA LEU A 620 -17.38 25.28 10.87
C LEU A 620 -16.06 24.90 11.52
N LEU A 621 -15.92 23.64 11.91
CA LEU A 621 -14.68 23.04 12.41
C LEU A 621 -14.35 21.82 11.57
N ALA A 622 -13.31 21.91 10.74
CA ALA A 622 -12.80 20.80 9.94
C ALA A 622 -11.54 20.22 10.59
N LYS A 623 -11.48 18.90 10.75
CA LYS A 623 -10.35 18.17 11.36
C LYS A 623 -9.80 17.08 10.44
N TYR A 624 -8.48 16.98 10.37
CA TYR A 624 -7.76 15.88 9.73
C TYR A 624 -6.59 15.46 10.62
N GLY A 625 -6.64 14.23 11.17
CA GLY A 625 -5.70 13.81 12.21
C GLY A 625 -5.74 14.74 13.43
N SER A 626 -4.59 15.28 13.81
CA SER A 626 -4.45 16.29 14.88
C SER A 626 -4.63 17.74 14.41
N SER A 627 -4.68 17.96 13.09
CA SER A 627 -4.78 19.29 12.50
C SER A 627 -6.24 19.70 12.34
N GLN A 628 -6.52 20.99 12.53
CA GLN A 628 -7.86 21.54 12.44
C GLN A 628 -7.88 22.95 11.86
N ALA A 629 -8.98 23.31 11.23
CA ALA A 629 -9.28 24.67 10.82
C ALA A 629 -10.70 25.04 11.21
N THR A 630 -10.89 26.32 11.54
CA THR A 630 -12.20 26.87 11.89
C THR A 630 -12.54 28.01 10.94
N GLY A 631 -13.80 28.09 10.52
CA GLY A 631 -14.35 29.20 9.76
C GLY A 631 -15.71 29.58 10.32
N SER A 632 -16.19 30.79 10.06
CA SER A 632 -17.54 31.19 10.44
C SER A 632 -18.14 32.14 9.42
N PHE A 633 -19.45 32.05 9.24
CA PHE A 633 -20.21 32.94 8.36
C PHE A 633 -21.61 33.16 8.91
N VAL A 634 -22.24 34.23 8.46
CA VAL A 634 -23.58 34.62 8.89
C VAL A 634 -24.61 34.12 7.89
N VAL A 635 -25.72 33.57 8.39
CA VAL A 635 -26.93 33.24 7.60
C VAL A 635 -28.09 34.08 8.10
N ASN A 636 -28.66 34.88 7.21
CA ASN A 636 -29.88 35.63 7.42
C ASN A 636 -31.07 34.80 6.91
N VAL A 637 -31.87 34.29 7.84
CA VAL A 637 -33.13 33.61 7.51
C VAL A 637 -34.20 34.67 7.36
N ILE A 638 -34.71 34.84 6.15
CA ILE A 638 -35.70 35.87 5.80
C ILE A 638 -37.06 35.25 5.48
N ASN A 639 -38.10 36.06 5.65
CA ASN A 639 -39.45 35.76 5.18
C ASN A 639 -39.73 36.75 4.05
N THR A 640 -40.07 36.23 2.87
CA THR A 640 -40.36 37.04 1.69
C THR A 640 -41.87 37.32 1.68
N PRO A 641 -42.30 38.58 1.50
CA PRO A 641 -43.72 38.88 1.43
C PRO A 641 -44.43 38.09 0.32
N PRO A 642 -45.73 37.79 0.49
CA PRO A 642 -46.52 37.13 -0.54
C PRO A 642 -46.55 37.95 -1.83
N THR A 643 -46.65 37.29 -2.98
CA THR A 643 -46.88 37.93 -4.28
C THR A 643 -48.38 38.03 -4.54
N LEU A 644 -48.85 39.22 -4.92
CA LEU A 644 -50.27 39.52 -5.12
C LEU A 644 -50.50 40.12 -6.52
N LYS A 645 -51.35 39.50 -7.33
CA LYS A 645 -51.76 40.01 -8.65
C LYS A 645 -53.28 40.03 -8.76
N LEU A 646 -53.83 41.04 -9.43
CA LEU A 646 -55.27 41.14 -9.68
C LEU A 646 -55.60 40.64 -11.09
N GLN A 647 -56.64 39.82 -11.19
CA GLN A 647 -57.22 39.33 -12.44
C GLN A 647 -58.67 39.77 -12.53
N TYR A 648 -59.00 40.48 -13.61
CA TYR A 648 -60.33 41.00 -13.94
C TYR A 648 -60.42 41.22 -15.46
N GLY A 649 -61.64 41.35 -15.99
CA GLY A 649 -61.86 41.48 -17.44
C GLY A 649 -63.07 42.32 -17.79
N GLY A 650 -63.00 43.02 -18.93
CA GLY A 650 -64.02 43.97 -19.38
C GLY A 650 -64.03 45.27 -18.59
N ASP A 651 -64.85 46.23 -19.03
CA ASP A 651 -65.04 47.51 -18.34
C ASP A 651 -66.20 47.39 -17.33
N PRO A 652 -66.03 47.84 -16.07
CA PRO A 652 -67.10 47.81 -15.09
C PRO A 652 -68.17 48.84 -15.39
N HIS A 653 -69.44 48.51 -15.11
CA HIS A 653 -70.57 49.42 -15.20
C HIS A 653 -71.10 49.78 -13.81
N GLN A 654 -71.57 51.02 -13.64
CA GLN A 654 -72.18 51.48 -12.40
C GLN A 654 -73.39 50.61 -12.01
N GLY A 655 -73.45 50.17 -10.76
CA GLY A 655 -74.54 49.35 -10.22
C GLY A 655 -74.47 47.85 -10.52
N GLU A 656 -73.53 47.39 -11.36
CA GLU A 656 -73.32 45.97 -11.64
C GLU A 656 -72.25 45.37 -10.72
N ALA A 657 -72.37 44.08 -10.42
CA ALA A 657 -71.37 43.33 -9.66
C ALA A 657 -70.20 42.96 -10.58
N TYR A 658 -69.04 43.56 -10.36
CA TYR A 658 -67.82 43.34 -11.14
C TYR A 658 -66.86 42.38 -10.41
N PRO A 659 -66.65 41.15 -10.88
CA PRO A 659 -65.79 40.17 -10.22
C PRO A 659 -64.30 40.50 -10.40
N ILE A 660 -63.56 40.45 -9.30
CA ILE A 660 -62.10 40.62 -9.27
C ILE A 660 -61.51 39.46 -8.44
N THR A 661 -60.48 38.81 -8.98
CA THR A 661 -59.76 37.72 -8.31
C THR A 661 -58.35 38.16 -7.95
N ALA A 662 -57.93 37.92 -6.71
CA ALA A 662 -56.55 38.02 -6.26
C ALA A 662 -55.83 36.67 -6.46
N LEU A 663 -54.81 36.67 -7.31
CA LEU A 663 -53.89 35.56 -7.49
C LEU A 663 -52.72 35.74 -6.52
N ILE A 664 -52.61 34.82 -5.56
CA ILE A 664 -51.65 34.91 -4.45
C ILE A 664 -50.71 33.73 -4.49
N SER A 665 -49.44 33.98 -4.23
CA SER A 665 -48.43 32.93 -4.04
C SER A 665 -47.39 33.41 -3.05
N ASP A 666 -46.95 32.52 -2.15
CA ASP A 666 -45.88 32.82 -1.21
C ASP A 666 -44.83 31.70 -1.27
N ILE A 667 -43.55 32.06 -1.27
CA ILE A 667 -42.46 31.08 -1.30
C ILE A 667 -42.24 30.43 0.07
N ASN A 668 -42.58 31.12 1.15
CA ASN A 668 -42.41 30.68 2.53
C ASN A 668 -43.68 30.03 3.12
N GLU A 669 -44.82 30.13 2.41
CA GLU A 669 -46.12 29.60 2.82
C GLU A 669 -46.86 28.92 1.66
N SER A 670 -46.95 27.58 1.72
CA SER A 670 -47.62 26.77 0.68
C SER A 670 -49.14 26.66 0.85
N ASP A 671 -49.70 27.06 2.00
CA ASP A 671 -51.14 27.00 2.27
C ASP A 671 -51.85 28.25 1.70
N LEU A 672 -52.29 28.12 0.45
CA LEU A 672 -53.01 29.18 -0.25
C LEU A 672 -54.37 29.52 0.39
N ASN A 673 -55.02 28.57 1.07
CA ASN A 673 -56.32 28.84 1.70
C ASN A 673 -56.15 29.83 2.85
N LYS A 674 -55.06 29.68 3.61
CA LYS A 674 -54.73 30.58 4.71
C LYS A 674 -54.41 32.00 4.20
N LEU A 675 -53.62 32.12 3.14
CA LEU A 675 -53.33 33.41 2.50
C LEU A 675 -54.61 34.06 1.95
N CYS A 676 -55.50 33.27 1.33
CA CYS A 676 -56.79 33.76 0.83
C CYS A 676 -57.67 34.28 1.97
N ASN A 677 -57.74 33.57 3.10
CA ASN A 677 -58.49 34.01 4.27
C ASN A 677 -57.94 35.31 4.88
N ASN A 678 -56.63 35.54 4.79
CA ASN A 678 -55.96 36.76 5.25
C ASN A 678 -55.96 37.90 4.23
N THR A 679 -56.60 37.73 3.07
CA THR A 679 -56.64 38.75 2.01
C THR A 679 -57.80 39.70 2.27
N ASN A 680 -57.49 40.98 2.44
CA ASN A 680 -58.43 42.05 2.77
C ASN A 680 -58.62 43.01 1.59
N TRP A 681 -59.87 43.41 1.34
CA TRP A 681 -60.27 44.32 0.27
C TRP A 681 -60.87 45.61 0.82
N SER A 682 -60.63 46.73 0.11
CA SER A 682 -61.25 48.02 0.42
C SER A 682 -61.52 48.82 -0.85
N VAL A 683 -62.58 49.62 -0.80
CA VAL A 683 -63.04 50.56 -1.83
C VAL A 683 -63.53 51.84 -1.15
N ASP A 684 -63.54 52.95 -1.88
CA ASP A 684 -64.01 54.23 -1.35
C ASP A 684 -65.52 54.37 -1.56
N ALA A 685 -66.25 54.97 -0.63
CA ALA A 685 -67.69 55.26 -0.81
C ALA A 685 -67.93 56.08 -2.10
N PRO A 686 -69.04 55.88 -2.85
CA PRO A 686 -70.19 55.01 -2.55
C PRO A 686 -70.07 53.55 -3.05
N ASP A 687 -68.87 53.05 -3.35
CA ASP A 687 -68.68 51.67 -3.83
C ASP A 687 -68.84 50.65 -2.70
N THR A 688 -69.28 49.43 -3.03
CA THR A 688 -69.51 48.36 -2.06
C THR A 688 -68.85 47.06 -2.48
N LEU A 689 -68.51 46.22 -1.49
CA LEU A 689 -67.88 44.92 -1.68
C LEU A 689 -68.84 43.81 -1.26
N SER A 690 -68.89 42.73 -2.05
CA SER A 690 -69.61 41.49 -1.69
C SER A 690 -69.03 40.79 -0.46
N ALA A 691 -67.72 40.91 -0.24
CA ALA A 691 -67.02 40.46 0.95
C ALA A 691 -65.78 41.34 1.18
N THR A 692 -65.39 41.53 2.44
CA THR A 692 -64.17 42.27 2.80
C THR A 692 -62.93 41.38 2.84
N THR A 693 -63.10 40.05 2.80
CA THR A 693 -62.01 39.07 2.84
C THR A 693 -62.17 37.98 1.77
N GLY A 694 -61.07 37.38 1.33
CA GLY A 694 -61.05 36.24 0.41
C GLY A 694 -60.28 36.51 -0.89
N CYS A 695 -60.00 35.46 -1.67
CA CYS A 695 -59.28 35.60 -2.95
C CYS A 695 -60.16 36.03 -4.13
N GLN A 696 -61.48 36.07 -3.97
CA GLN A 696 -62.39 36.51 -5.01
C GLN A 696 -63.51 37.35 -4.40
N VAL A 697 -63.69 38.56 -4.92
CA VAL A 697 -64.77 39.47 -4.51
C VAL A 697 -65.42 40.06 -5.75
N SER A 698 -66.70 40.39 -5.66
CA SER A 698 -67.36 41.32 -6.56
C SER A 698 -67.44 42.71 -5.94
N VAL A 699 -67.09 43.73 -6.74
CA VAL A 699 -67.23 45.16 -6.42
C VAL A 699 -68.46 45.71 -7.12
N THR A 700 -69.33 46.45 -6.43
CA THR A 700 -70.43 47.20 -7.05
C THR A 700 -70.14 48.69 -6.93
N PHE A 701 -69.92 49.33 -8.08
CA PHE A 701 -69.54 50.74 -8.14
C PHE A 701 -70.76 51.66 -8.04
N GLY A 702 -70.75 52.60 -7.10
CA GLY A 702 -71.87 53.49 -6.84
C GLY A 702 -71.91 54.71 -7.76
N THR A 703 -70.79 55.03 -8.43
CA THR A 703 -70.65 56.18 -9.37
C THR A 703 -69.77 55.82 -10.56
N THR A 704 -69.93 56.53 -11.68
CA THR A 704 -69.07 56.42 -12.86
C THR A 704 -67.73 57.14 -12.69
N GLY A 705 -66.77 56.87 -13.58
CA GLY A 705 -65.44 57.48 -13.61
C GLY A 705 -64.34 56.61 -13.01
N SER A 706 -63.17 57.20 -12.74
CA SER A 706 -62.00 56.49 -12.22
C SER A 706 -62.18 56.10 -10.75
N ARG A 707 -62.19 54.79 -10.45
CA ARG A 707 -62.39 54.22 -9.11
C ARG A 707 -61.23 53.32 -8.72
N GLN A 708 -60.90 53.27 -7.44
CA GLN A 708 -59.80 52.44 -6.92
C GLN A 708 -60.32 51.26 -6.11
N VAL A 709 -59.76 50.09 -6.38
CA VAL A 709 -59.94 48.88 -5.58
C VAL A 709 -58.59 48.51 -4.98
N ARG A 710 -58.51 48.44 -3.65
CA ARG A 710 -57.28 48.13 -2.93
C ARG A 710 -57.41 46.74 -2.29
N VAL A 711 -56.40 45.91 -2.50
CA VAL A 711 -56.31 44.57 -1.90
C VAL A 711 -54.98 44.44 -1.16
N SER A 712 -54.98 43.77 -0.03
CA SER A 712 -53.77 43.43 0.72
C SER A 712 -53.86 42.00 1.24
N THR A 713 -52.73 41.31 1.35
CA THR A 713 -52.65 39.98 1.96
C THR A 713 -51.42 39.91 2.85
N THR A 714 -51.53 39.18 3.95
CA THR A 714 -50.50 39.05 4.99
C THR A 714 -50.27 37.57 5.30
N ASP A 715 -49.01 37.16 5.28
CA ASP A 715 -48.60 35.80 5.60
C ASP A 715 -48.57 35.51 7.11
N SER A 716 -48.28 34.25 7.45
CA SER A 716 -48.18 33.77 8.83
C SER A 716 -47.12 34.46 9.70
N ASP A 717 -46.11 35.06 9.08
CA ASP A 717 -44.97 35.69 9.77
C ASP A 717 -45.06 37.23 9.73
N GLY A 718 -46.19 37.76 9.24
CA GLY A 718 -46.56 39.17 9.26
C GLY A 718 -46.08 39.99 8.06
N ALA A 719 -45.43 39.38 7.05
CA ALA A 719 -45.07 40.12 5.84
C ALA A 719 -46.30 40.26 4.93
N SER A 720 -46.41 41.42 4.28
CA SER A 720 -47.64 41.80 3.57
C SER A 720 -47.34 42.35 2.19
N ALA A 721 -48.28 42.14 1.26
CA ALA A 721 -48.28 42.77 -0.05
C ALA A 721 -49.62 43.45 -0.32
N THR A 722 -49.57 44.57 -1.03
CA THR A 722 -50.73 45.41 -1.35
C THR A 722 -50.72 45.75 -2.84
N GLN A 723 -51.89 45.69 -3.47
CA GLN A 723 -52.09 46.08 -4.86
C GLN A 723 -53.31 47.00 -4.97
N THR A 724 -53.23 47.99 -5.84
CA THR A 724 -54.35 48.88 -6.19
C THR A 724 -54.66 48.73 -7.67
N ALA A 725 -55.92 48.47 -8.02
CA ALA A 725 -56.43 48.59 -9.38
C ALA A 725 -57.19 49.91 -9.53
N THR A 726 -56.91 50.65 -10.59
CA THR A 726 -57.68 51.83 -11.00
C THR A 726 -58.54 51.44 -12.19
N LEU A 727 -59.85 51.44 -12.02
CA LEU A 727 -60.83 51.01 -13.01
C LEU A 727 -61.67 52.20 -13.47
N ASN A 728 -61.92 52.32 -14.76
CA ASN A 728 -62.80 53.35 -15.30
C ASN A 728 -64.22 52.80 -15.41
N VAL A 729 -65.11 53.25 -14.52
CA VAL A 729 -66.48 52.76 -14.43
C VAL A 729 -67.39 53.49 -15.41
N LEU A 730 -68.03 52.72 -16.30
CA LEU A 730 -68.95 53.22 -17.31
C LEU A 730 -70.38 53.38 -16.76
N PRO A 731 -71.22 54.21 -17.40
CA PRO A 731 -72.64 54.31 -17.05
C PRO A 731 -73.36 52.95 -17.11
N PRO A 732 -74.50 52.77 -16.40
CA PRO A 732 -75.28 51.54 -16.47
C PRO A 732 -75.63 51.22 -17.94
N PRO A 733 -75.55 49.95 -18.37
CA PRO A 733 -75.94 49.60 -19.72
C PRO A 733 -77.42 49.95 -19.95
N PRO A 734 -77.79 50.40 -21.16
CA PRO A 734 -79.16 50.80 -21.45
C PRO A 734 -80.12 49.64 -21.19
N THR A 735 -81.10 49.85 -20.30
CA THR A 735 -82.11 48.83 -19.95
C THR A 735 -82.84 48.36 -21.21
N PRO A 736 -82.97 47.04 -21.46
CA PRO A 736 -83.84 46.53 -22.51
C PRO A 736 -85.29 46.95 -22.20
N ARG A 737 -85.96 47.65 -23.12
CA ARG A 737 -87.40 47.92 -23.01
C ARG A 737 -88.14 46.58 -22.81
N SER A 738 -88.89 46.44 -21.72
CA SER A 738 -89.95 45.43 -21.67
C SER A 738 -91.02 45.75 -22.73
N PRO A 739 -91.44 44.77 -23.56
CA PRO A 739 -92.58 44.94 -24.45
C PRO A 739 -93.87 44.68 -23.68
N ILE A 740 -94.74 45.69 -23.57
CA ILE A 740 -96.12 45.55 -23.11
C ILE A 740 -97.05 45.63 -24.33
N THR A 741 -97.61 44.44 -24.67
CA THR A 741 -98.93 44.11 -25.27
C THR A 741 -99.43 44.95 -26.44
N GLY A 742 -99.66 44.41 -27.64
CA GLY A 742 -100.56 43.29 -27.97
C GLY A 742 -101.62 43.84 -28.96
N CYS A 743 -101.64 43.39 -30.21
CA CYS A 743 -102.52 42.30 -30.60
C CYS A 743 -101.97 41.57 -31.84
N THR A 744 -101.67 40.28 -31.68
CA THR A 744 -101.48 39.35 -32.80
C THR A 744 -102.57 38.30 -32.72
N ARG A 745 -103.24 38.05 -33.86
CA ARG A 745 -103.92 36.78 -34.15
C ARG A 745 -102.91 35.63 -33.94
N GLY A 746 -103.27 34.64 -33.12
CA GLY A 746 -102.54 33.37 -32.97
C GLY A 746 -102.65 32.51 -34.24
N ILE A 747 -101.93 31.40 -34.43
CA ILE A 747 -101.35 30.38 -33.54
C ILE A 747 -100.29 29.66 -34.40
N ARG A 748 -99.17 29.17 -33.81
CA ARG A 748 -98.56 27.85 -34.15
C ARG A 748 -97.37 27.52 -33.23
N ILE A 749 -97.30 26.23 -32.88
CA ILE A 749 -96.31 25.58 -32.02
C ILE A 749 -95.49 24.61 -32.88
N GLY A 750 -94.18 24.49 -32.61
CA GLY A 750 -93.49 23.20 -32.65
C GLY A 750 -92.16 23.10 -33.42
N SER A 751 -91.04 23.04 -32.69
CA SER A 751 -89.84 22.20 -32.95
C SER A 751 -88.94 22.26 -31.69
N LEU A 752 -88.62 21.18 -30.96
CA LEU A 752 -87.75 20.00 -31.24
C LEU A 752 -86.31 20.43 -31.56
N ILE A 753 -85.44 20.55 -30.55
CA ILE A 753 -84.58 19.49 -29.94
C ILE A 753 -83.55 18.94 -30.92
N GLN A 754 -82.30 19.40 -30.78
CA GLN A 754 -81.12 18.54 -30.64
C GLN A 754 -80.04 19.29 -29.84
#